data_AF-A0A943FXU8-F1
#
_entry.id   AF-A0A943FXU8-F1
#
_cell.length_a   1.000
_cell.length_b   1.000
_cell.length_c   1.000
_cell.angle_alpha   90.00
_cell.angle_beta   90.00
_cell.angle_gamma   90.00
#
_symmetry.space_group_name_H-M   'P 1'
#
loop_
_entity.id
_entity.type
_entity.pdbx_description
1 polymer ?
#
loop_
_entity_poly.entity_id
_entity_poly.type
_entity_poly.pdbx_seq_one_letter_code
_entity_poly.pdbx_strand_id
1 'polypeptide(L)'
;MNKKAFTLVELLVTIVIIGLIALMGFPSLQRMLNDNATKEIEIYGRSMISAAKMYMQKEGRDINENANSKLELEGNGYMIGLKTLIDQDYIETFKPSKKNIQCDLDNASVRVRKETQNTLKYDYKLKCTYKDKVYRKSYDDTTPNITKKEDLALENVMSNDTKGNYHSSEYRTKVTKIITKNVISIPANIVEKWDVSQANDGSVIAYAENDGNGGYIITICSDGKTYLNGSYNSLFSSFSSLSQIDLSNFDTKQLTSADHMFGKCSSLTSLNLEFFDTTNVTDMSGMFYGCTKLTYINLNSFNTAKVRSMQYMFYDCANLSSINLSNFNTSSVISMDDMFEGCSRLSSLNLSSFITSRVISMRYMFAQCSSLTTLNLSSFNTSNVRSMEEMFRDCISLYSLSLTNFNTSNVTKMDAMFYNCSNLRNLNITSFNTTKVTDMSSMFSGCSKLTELNLRSFDTSNVTKMDAMFYRCNRLQSLSLTNFNTSKVRSMDSMFAGCLDLTSLNVSSFNTSNVTEMPSMFSNCNNLKSLNLSSFNTSKVTIMWGMFKGCSSLTELDLSSFNTSKVTSMGELFTSCRSLTKLNLSNFDTSKVTSLYSMFIDCSSLTELDLSSFNTSKVTEMSSMFKNCNNLRTVNLNKADFTNVTRYYHMFDNTSNLTIKVKDEASRIFLAYILQNQGTVVIA
;
A
#
# COMPACT_ATOMS: atom_id res chain seq x y z
N MET A 1 17.22 -49.69 -17.72
CA MET A 1 16.98 -48.25 -17.97
C MET A 1 17.99 -47.45 -17.16
N ASN A 2 18.70 -46.57 -17.87
CA ASN A 2 19.87 -45.77 -17.52
C ASN A 2 20.01 -45.29 -16.05
N LYS A 3 21.05 -45.77 -15.35
CA LYS A 3 21.67 -45.04 -14.24
C LYS A 3 22.55 -43.94 -14.84
N LYS A 4 22.10 -42.67 -14.78
CA LYS A 4 22.98 -41.53 -15.06
C LYS A 4 24.05 -41.48 -13.98
N ALA A 5 25.30 -41.79 -14.33
CA ALA A 5 26.44 -41.49 -13.48
C ALA A 5 26.69 -39.97 -13.54
N PHE A 6 26.96 -39.37 -12.38
CA PHE A 6 27.33 -37.95 -12.30
C PHE A 6 28.57 -37.68 -13.15
N THR A 7 28.54 -36.58 -13.88
CA THR A 7 29.69 -36.12 -14.66
C THR A 7 30.77 -35.59 -13.72
N LEU A 8 32.04 -35.64 -14.15
CA LEU A 8 33.18 -35.17 -13.36
C LEU A 8 33.01 -33.70 -12.90
N VAL A 9 32.31 -32.90 -13.70
CA VAL A 9 31.97 -31.50 -13.42
C VAL A 9 30.95 -31.38 -12.28
N GLU A 10 29.90 -32.22 -12.26
CA GLU A 10 28.93 -32.26 -11.16
C GLU A 10 29.57 -32.74 -9.85
N LEU A 11 30.53 -33.67 -9.93
CA LEU A 11 31.29 -34.13 -8.77
C LEU A 11 32.17 -33.02 -8.19
N LEU A 12 32.84 -32.25 -9.04
CA LEU A 12 33.70 -31.13 -8.64
C LEU A 12 32.90 -29.97 -8.04
N VAL A 13 31.73 -29.64 -8.60
CA VAL A 13 30.82 -28.62 -8.05
C VAL A 13 30.31 -29.04 -6.67
N THR A 14 29.99 -30.33 -6.49
CA THR A 14 29.55 -30.85 -5.18
C THR A 14 30.67 -30.79 -4.14
N ILE A 15 31.91 -31.10 -4.51
CA ILE A 15 33.09 -31.02 -3.62
C ILE A 15 33.39 -29.57 -3.23
N VAL A 16 33.27 -28.62 -4.17
CA VAL A 16 33.48 -27.19 -3.90
C VAL A 16 32.38 -26.62 -3.00
N ILE A 17 31.12 -27.02 -3.20
CA ILE A 17 29.99 -26.61 -2.34
C ILE A 17 30.15 -27.20 -0.93
N ILE A 18 30.55 -28.46 -0.79
CA ILE A 18 30.85 -29.07 0.53
C ILE A 18 32.07 -28.40 1.19
N GLY A 19 33.09 -28.04 0.42
CA GLY A 19 34.26 -27.29 0.90
C GLY A 19 33.92 -25.88 1.40
N LEU A 20 33.03 -25.16 0.71
CA LEU A 20 32.55 -23.83 1.11
C LEU A 20 31.59 -23.90 2.30
N ILE A 21 30.72 -24.92 2.39
CA ILE A 21 29.88 -25.19 3.57
C ILE A 21 30.74 -25.57 4.78
N ALA A 22 31.82 -26.33 4.58
CA ALA A 22 32.78 -26.64 5.63
C ALA A 22 33.53 -25.38 6.09
N LEU A 23 33.98 -24.50 5.19
CA LEU A 23 34.69 -23.24 5.52
C LEU A 23 33.79 -22.20 6.22
N MET A 24 32.50 -22.12 5.88
CA MET A 24 31.53 -21.24 6.54
C MET A 24 30.95 -21.84 7.84
N GLY A 25 30.93 -23.17 7.96
CA GLY A 25 30.42 -23.90 9.13
C GLY A 25 31.46 -24.10 10.23
N PHE A 26 32.75 -24.20 9.92
CA PHE A 26 33.76 -24.59 10.92
C PHE A 26 33.98 -23.58 12.05
N PRO A 27 34.07 -22.25 11.82
CA PRO A 27 34.24 -21.28 12.92
C PRO A 27 33.00 -21.22 13.84
N SER A 28 31.81 -21.37 13.27
CA SER A 28 30.52 -21.35 13.98
C SER A 28 30.29 -22.64 14.78
N LEU A 29 30.65 -23.79 14.20
CA LEU A 29 30.60 -25.09 14.87
C LEU A 29 31.68 -25.22 15.94
N GLN A 30 32.87 -24.63 15.75
CA GLN A 30 33.95 -24.62 16.74
C GLN A 30 33.63 -23.71 17.94
N ARG A 31 32.83 -22.65 17.72
CA ARG A 31 32.25 -21.82 18.79
C ARG A 31 31.10 -22.52 19.52
N MET A 32 30.24 -23.26 18.82
CA MET A 32 29.20 -24.12 19.45
C MET A 32 29.76 -25.34 20.19
N LEU A 33 30.86 -25.93 19.70
CA LEU A 33 31.45 -27.14 20.29
C LEU A 33 32.22 -26.85 21.59
N ASN A 34 32.68 -25.60 21.79
CA ASN A 34 33.43 -25.19 22.97
C ASN A 34 32.54 -24.72 24.14
N ASP A 35 31.28 -24.31 23.92
CA ASP A 35 30.37 -23.81 24.99
C ASP A 35 29.39 -24.85 25.55
N ASN A 36 29.28 -26.06 24.96
CA ASN A 36 28.20 -27.00 25.32
C ASN A 36 28.50 -27.92 26.53
N ALA A 37 29.77 -28.14 26.91
CA ALA A 37 30.09 -29.06 28.01
C ALA A 37 29.73 -28.47 29.39
N THR A 38 30.02 -27.18 29.61
CA THR A 38 29.67 -26.49 30.86
C THR A 38 28.16 -26.34 31.01
N LYS A 39 27.44 -26.05 29.92
CA LYS A 39 25.97 -25.95 29.90
C LYS A 39 25.30 -27.28 30.25
N GLU A 40 25.79 -28.39 29.71
CA GLU A 40 25.26 -29.73 30.02
C GLU A 40 25.46 -30.10 31.51
N ILE A 41 26.62 -29.76 32.08
CA ILE A 41 26.91 -29.95 33.52
C ILE A 41 26.03 -29.03 34.38
N GLU A 42 25.77 -27.79 33.94
CA GLU A 42 24.91 -26.86 34.67
C GLU A 42 23.43 -27.25 34.63
N ILE A 43 22.94 -27.73 33.48
CA ILE A 43 21.58 -28.27 33.32
C ILE A 43 21.37 -29.44 34.27
N TYR A 44 22.31 -30.39 34.31
CA TYR A 44 22.21 -31.52 35.24
C TYR A 44 22.22 -31.07 36.70
N GLY A 45 23.07 -30.09 37.06
CA GLY A 45 23.07 -29.48 38.39
C GLY A 45 21.73 -28.83 38.78
N ARG A 46 21.00 -28.24 37.82
CA ARG A 46 19.63 -27.72 38.05
C ARG A 46 18.61 -28.83 38.21
N SER A 47 18.72 -29.91 37.44
CA SER A 47 17.88 -31.11 37.62
C SER A 47 18.05 -31.72 39.02
N MET A 48 19.26 -31.67 39.60
CA MET A 48 19.49 -32.10 40.98
C MET A 48 18.65 -31.28 41.98
N ILE A 49 18.52 -29.96 41.79
CA ILE A 49 17.67 -29.11 42.65
C ILE A 49 16.19 -29.50 42.49
N SER A 50 15.71 -29.70 41.26
CA SER A 50 14.31 -30.09 41.02
C SER A 50 13.99 -31.44 41.67
N ALA A 51 14.89 -32.41 41.54
CA ALA A 51 14.77 -33.71 42.20
C ALA A 51 14.79 -33.60 43.73
N ALA A 52 15.65 -32.74 44.30
CA ALA A 52 15.68 -32.47 45.73
C ALA A 52 14.37 -31.82 46.24
N LYS A 53 13.74 -30.93 45.46
CA LYS A 53 12.43 -30.36 45.79
C LYS A 53 11.34 -31.45 45.83
N MET A 54 11.33 -32.34 44.83
CA MET A 54 10.38 -33.45 44.79
C MET A 54 10.60 -34.44 45.94
N TYR A 55 11.85 -34.75 46.26
CA TYR A 55 12.23 -35.58 47.41
C TYR A 55 11.73 -34.97 48.73
N MET A 56 11.92 -33.67 48.94
CA MET A 56 11.44 -32.96 50.13
C MET A 56 9.91 -32.95 50.23
N GLN A 57 9.20 -32.88 49.10
CA GLN A 57 7.73 -32.91 49.06
C GLN A 57 7.15 -34.30 49.37
N LYS A 58 7.75 -35.38 48.87
CA LYS A 58 7.23 -36.75 48.99
C LYS A 58 7.58 -37.42 50.32
N GLU A 59 8.71 -37.08 50.95
CA GLU A 59 9.12 -37.60 52.27
C GLU A 59 8.41 -36.91 53.47
N GLY A 60 7.26 -36.25 53.25
CA GLY A 60 6.42 -35.69 54.31
C GLY A 60 7.00 -34.46 55.01
N ARG A 61 7.69 -33.56 54.29
CA ARG A 61 8.20 -32.30 54.86
C ARG A 61 7.54 -31.09 54.22
N ASP A 62 6.26 -30.90 54.59
CA ASP A 62 5.55 -29.67 54.32
C ASP A 62 6.05 -28.54 55.24
N ILE A 63 5.96 -27.30 54.77
CA ILE A 63 6.42 -26.08 55.47
C ILE A 63 5.53 -25.78 56.70
N ASN A 64 4.42 -26.51 56.86
CA ASN A 64 3.48 -26.39 57.97
C ASN A 64 3.05 -27.77 58.50
N GLU A 65 3.73 -28.29 59.54
CA GLU A 65 3.15 -28.86 60.77
C GLU A 65 4.12 -29.79 61.53
N ASN A 66 4.09 -29.66 62.86
CA ASN A 66 4.80 -30.47 63.84
C ASN A 66 4.21 -31.88 63.96
N ALA A 67 4.94 -32.93 63.54
CA ALA A 67 4.97 -34.23 64.23
C ALA A 67 6.02 -35.20 63.63
N ASN A 68 6.97 -35.61 64.48
CA ASN A 68 7.79 -36.83 64.42
C ASN A 68 8.70 -37.13 63.21
N SER A 69 9.97 -36.77 63.41
CA SER A 69 11.21 -37.39 62.90
C SER A 69 11.52 -37.17 61.41
N LYS A 70 12.74 -36.78 60.97
CA LYS A 70 14.04 -37.23 61.48
C LYS A 70 15.21 -36.28 61.20
N LEU A 71 15.01 -34.98 60.87
CA LEU A 71 16.13 -34.01 60.79
C LEU A 71 15.72 -32.62 61.28
N GLU A 72 16.45 -32.07 62.25
CA GLU A 72 16.40 -30.67 62.66
C GLU A 72 17.24 -29.83 61.69
N LEU A 73 16.65 -28.79 61.09
CA LEU A 73 17.35 -27.81 60.25
C LEU A 73 17.98 -26.74 61.15
N GLU A 74 19.17 -27.00 61.69
CA GLU A 74 19.98 -25.98 62.39
C GLU A 74 21.17 -25.51 61.55
N GLY A 75 21.42 -24.20 61.57
CA GLY A 75 22.72 -23.55 61.34
C GLY A 75 23.35 -23.59 59.95
N ASN A 76 23.27 -24.70 59.20
CA ASN A 76 23.98 -24.90 57.92
C ASN A 76 23.20 -25.68 56.84
N GLY A 77 21.93 -26.04 57.07
CA GLY A 77 21.06 -26.69 56.08
C GLY A 77 21.18 -28.21 56.00
N TYR A 78 20.15 -28.87 55.43
CA TYR A 78 20.09 -30.31 55.20
C TYR A 78 20.74 -30.69 53.88
N MET A 79 21.44 -31.83 53.83
CA MET A 79 22.18 -32.30 52.68
C MET A 79 21.54 -33.54 52.08
N ILE A 80 21.15 -33.47 50.81
CA ILE A 80 20.61 -34.59 50.04
C ILE A 80 21.69 -35.05 49.06
N GLY A 81 22.19 -36.27 49.25
CA GLY A 81 23.17 -36.87 48.33
C GLY A 81 22.55 -37.17 46.97
N LEU A 82 23.30 -36.96 45.88
CA LEU A 82 22.84 -37.30 44.53
C LEU A 82 22.52 -38.79 44.42
N LYS A 83 23.32 -39.65 45.06
CA LYS A 83 23.06 -41.09 45.14
C LYS A 83 21.69 -41.40 45.73
N THR A 84 21.27 -40.69 46.78
CA THR A 84 19.93 -40.85 47.37
C THR A 84 18.82 -40.46 46.39
N LEU A 85 19.01 -39.40 45.60
CA LEU A 85 18.04 -38.97 44.59
C LEU A 85 17.93 -39.96 43.43
N ILE A 86 19.04 -40.63 43.08
CA ILE A 86 19.08 -41.65 42.04
C ILE A 86 18.48 -42.97 42.55
N ASP A 87 18.88 -43.44 43.73
CA ASP A 87 18.42 -44.71 44.31
C ASP A 87 16.91 -44.70 44.62
N GLN A 88 16.30 -43.52 44.72
CA GLN A 88 14.86 -43.34 44.92
C GLN A 88 14.09 -42.83 43.69
N ASP A 89 14.70 -42.89 42.50
CA ASP A 89 14.09 -42.55 41.19
C ASP A 89 13.59 -41.08 41.05
N TYR A 90 14.18 -40.11 41.76
CA TYR A 90 13.86 -38.68 41.56
C TYR A 90 14.68 -38.03 40.42
N ILE A 91 15.82 -38.63 40.06
CA ILE A 91 16.67 -38.18 38.95
C ILE A 91 17.42 -39.37 38.36
N GLU A 92 17.59 -39.41 37.04
CA GLU A 92 18.42 -40.42 36.40
C GLU A 92 19.92 -40.15 36.62
N THR A 93 20.72 -41.22 36.57
CA THR A 93 22.18 -41.12 36.58
C THR A 93 22.69 -40.25 35.43
N PHE A 94 23.63 -39.35 35.70
CA PHE A 94 24.19 -38.48 34.67
C PHE A 94 24.85 -39.29 33.55
N LYS A 95 24.32 -39.17 32.34
CA LYS A 95 24.88 -39.77 31.12
C LYS A 95 25.30 -38.65 30.16
N PRO A 96 26.53 -38.12 30.27
CA PRO A 96 26.96 -37.02 29.42
C PRO A 96 27.00 -37.46 27.94
N SER A 97 26.47 -36.62 27.06
CA SER A 97 26.49 -36.78 25.61
C SER A 97 27.91 -36.80 25.02
N LYS A 98 28.89 -36.25 25.76
CA LYS A 98 30.31 -36.25 25.38
C LYS A 98 31.11 -37.27 26.22
N LYS A 99 31.82 -38.17 25.54
CA LYS A 99 32.63 -39.27 26.12
C LYS A 99 33.71 -38.85 27.14
N ASN A 100 34.05 -37.56 27.24
CA ASN A 100 35.17 -37.07 28.07
C ASN A 100 34.72 -36.19 29.25
N ILE A 101 33.44 -36.18 29.60
CA ILE A 101 32.96 -35.53 30.84
C ILE A 101 32.96 -36.58 31.95
N GLN A 102 33.73 -36.34 33.01
CA GLN A 102 33.75 -37.18 34.21
C GLN A 102 33.29 -36.37 35.40
N CYS A 103 32.18 -36.77 36.03
CA CYS A 103 31.64 -36.09 37.22
C CYS A 103 31.83 -36.94 38.46
N ASP A 104 32.18 -36.29 39.57
CA ASP A 104 32.28 -36.87 40.90
C ASP A 104 30.86 -36.96 41.50
N LEU A 105 30.11 -37.97 41.04
CA LEU A 105 28.70 -38.18 41.44
C LEU A 105 28.57 -38.63 42.90
N ASP A 106 29.58 -39.34 43.43
CA ASP A 106 29.60 -39.83 44.80
C ASP A 106 29.66 -38.68 45.83
N ASN A 107 30.33 -37.57 45.48
CA ASN A 107 30.40 -36.37 46.32
C ASN A 107 29.42 -35.26 45.92
N ALA A 108 28.54 -35.51 44.94
CA ALA A 108 27.53 -34.56 44.49
C ALA A 108 26.32 -34.54 45.43
N SER A 109 25.83 -33.35 45.76
CA SER A 109 24.73 -33.21 46.74
C SER A 109 24.02 -31.86 46.63
N VAL A 110 22.79 -31.79 47.12
CA VAL A 110 21.98 -30.57 47.22
C VAL A 110 21.83 -30.19 48.69
N ARG A 111 22.17 -28.95 49.02
CA ARG A 111 21.95 -28.34 50.33
C ARG A 111 20.62 -27.60 50.32
N VAL A 112 19.76 -27.91 51.28
CA VAL A 112 18.48 -27.27 51.52
C VAL A 112 18.58 -26.46 52.81
N ARG A 113 18.35 -25.15 52.75
CA ARG A 113 18.41 -24.28 53.93
C ARG A 113 17.20 -23.37 54.00
N LYS A 114 16.85 -22.95 55.20
CA LYS A 114 15.78 -21.98 55.43
C LYS A 114 16.28 -20.59 55.06
N GLU A 115 15.57 -19.90 54.15
CA GLU A 115 15.89 -18.51 53.76
C GLU A 115 14.99 -17.52 54.49
N THR A 116 13.70 -17.84 54.66
CA THR A 116 12.75 -17.12 55.54
C THR A 116 11.82 -18.10 56.26
N GLN A 117 10.88 -17.62 57.07
CA GLN A 117 9.91 -18.48 57.78
C GLN A 117 9.18 -19.46 56.84
N ASN A 118 8.91 -19.07 55.58
CA ASN A 118 8.10 -19.84 54.62
C ASN A 118 8.84 -20.18 53.30
N THR A 119 10.15 -19.94 53.20
CA THR A 119 10.91 -20.23 51.96
C THR A 119 12.16 -21.06 52.23
N LEU A 120 12.36 -22.09 51.40
CA LEU A 120 13.56 -22.93 51.36
C LEU A 120 14.42 -22.56 50.15
N LYS A 121 15.73 -22.47 50.38
CA LYS A 121 16.74 -22.28 49.36
C LYS A 121 17.50 -23.57 49.10
N TYR A 122 17.80 -23.82 47.83
CA TYR A 122 18.46 -25.03 47.36
C TYR A 122 19.74 -24.64 46.61
N ASP A 123 20.87 -25.14 47.09
CA ASP A 123 22.18 -24.95 46.48
C ASP A 123 22.75 -26.35 46.14
N TYR A 124 23.53 -26.52 45.08
CA TYR A 124 24.12 -27.82 44.73
C TYR A 124 25.64 -27.77 44.66
N LYS A 125 26.26 -28.90 44.98
CA LYS A 125 27.68 -29.17 44.79
C LYS A 125 27.84 -30.22 43.70
N LEU A 126 28.60 -29.88 42.67
CA LEU A 126 28.92 -30.79 41.57
C LEU A 126 30.32 -30.47 41.05
N LYS A 127 31.15 -31.50 40.90
CA LYS A 127 32.50 -31.39 40.34
C LYS A 127 32.59 -32.28 39.11
N CYS A 128 32.97 -31.70 37.98
CA CYS A 128 33.17 -32.42 36.73
C CYS A 128 34.47 -32.01 36.04
N THR A 129 35.03 -32.91 35.25
CA THR A 129 36.27 -32.70 34.49
C THR A 129 35.99 -32.90 33.00
N TYR A 130 36.45 -31.98 32.17
CA TYR A 130 36.35 -32.06 30.70
C TYR A 130 37.63 -31.54 30.06
N LYS A 131 38.34 -32.41 29.31
CA LYS A 131 39.58 -32.07 28.57
C LYS A 131 40.54 -31.19 29.40
N ASP A 132 40.94 -31.70 30.55
CA ASP A 132 41.87 -31.09 31.52
C ASP A 132 41.36 -29.85 32.29
N LYS A 133 40.14 -29.39 32.03
CA LYS A 133 39.48 -28.33 32.81
C LYS A 133 38.58 -28.93 33.88
N VAL A 134 38.67 -28.41 35.10
CA VAL A 134 37.81 -28.80 36.22
C VAL A 134 36.70 -27.76 36.40
N TYR A 135 35.45 -28.18 36.22
CA TYR A 135 34.27 -27.43 36.65
C TYR A 135 33.97 -27.80 38.10
N ARG A 136 33.92 -26.80 38.98
CA ARG A 136 33.52 -26.97 40.39
C ARG A 136 32.40 -25.98 40.66
N LYS A 137 31.24 -26.50 41.06
CA LYS A 137 30.21 -25.71 41.74
C LYS A 137 30.29 -26.08 43.22
N SER A 138 30.72 -25.14 44.06
CA SER A 138 30.70 -25.30 45.51
C SER A 138 29.56 -24.49 46.11
N TYR A 139 29.18 -24.80 47.34
CA TYR A 139 28.11 -24.07 48.02
C TYR A 139 28.45 -22.61 48.33
N ASP A 140 29.75 -22.26 48.40
CA ASP A 140 30.25 -20.95 48.81
C ASP A 140 31.08 -20.28 47.70
N ASP A 141 30.89 -20.69 46.44
CA ASP A 141 31.65 -20.14 45.32
C ASP A 141 31.22 -18.69 45.01
N THR A 142 32.07 -17.74 45.40
CA THR A 142 31.91 -16.28 45.21
C THR A 142 32.89 -15.72 44.16
N THR A 143 33.58 -16.58 43.42
CA THR A 143 34.54 -16.18 42.37
C THR A 143 33.80 -15.58 41.18
N PRO A 144 34.21 -14.41 40.65
CA PRO A 144 33.36 -13.59 39.79
C PRO A 144 33.28 -14.17 38.38
N ASN A 145 32.12 -14.74 38.04
CA ASN A 145 31.74 -14.82 36.64
C ASN A 145 31.51 -13.41 36.13
N ILE A 146 32.22 -13.07 35.05
CA ILE A 146 31.99 -11.90 34.21
C ILE A 146 30.59 -12.03 33.61
N THR A 147 29.59 -11.51 34.32
CA THR A 147 28.47 -10.70 33.84
C THR A 147 27.75 -10.17 35.08
N LYS A 148 27.47 -8.85 35.09
CA LYS A 148 26.82 -8.14 36.20
C LYS A 148 25.52 -8.84 36.58
N LYS A 149 25.37 -9.11 37.87
CA LYS A 149 24.26 -9.84 38.49
C LYS A 149 23.03 -8.95 38.74
N GLU A 150 22.80 -7.97 37.86
CA GLU A 150 21.63 -7.08 37.85
C GLU A 150 20.87 -7.09 36.50
N ASP A 151 21.34 -7.79 35.46
CA ASP A 151 20.58 -7.95 34.20
C ASP A 151 20.52 -9.43 33.80
N LEU A 152 19.31 -9.91 33.46
CA LEU A 152 18.95 -11.25 32.99
C LEU A 152 18.50 -12.27 34.07
N ALA A 153 17.39 -11.97 34.75
CA ALA A 153 16.29 -12.91 34.60
C ALA A 153 16.04 -13.00 33.09
N LEU A 154 16.16 -14.17 32.45
CA LEU A 154 15.68 -14.30 31.07
C LEU A 154 14.17 -14.05 31.17
N GLU A 155 13.77 -12.81 30.95
CA GLU A 155 12.38 -12.42 30.75
C GLU A 155 11.81 -13.38 29.71
N ASN A 156 10.51 -13.72 29.80
CA ASN A 156 9.87 -14.58 28.81
C ASN A 156 9.71 -13.82 27.48
N VAL A 157 10.83 -13.51 26.82
CA VAL A 157 10.90 -12.70 25.61
C VAL A 157 10.55 -13.61 24.45
N MET A 158 9.52 -13.23 23.70
CA MET A 158 9.12 -13.96 22.51
C MET A 158 10.11 -13.64 21.37
N SER A 159 10.46 -14.64 20.56
CA SER A 159 11.22 -14.40 19.34
C SER A 159 10.41 -13.55 18.35
N ASN A 160 11.07 -12.61 17.69
CA ASN A 160 10.51 -11.90 16.53
C ASN A 160 10.77 -12.63 15.20
N ASP A 161 11.52 -13.74 15.21
CA ASP A 161 11.63 -14.65 14.08
C ASP A 161 10.40 -15.57 14.03
N THR A 162 9.61 -15.43 12.97
CA THR A 162 8.37 -16.16 12.76
C THR A 162 8.56 -17.43 11.93
N LYS A 163 9.79 -17.76 11.52
CA LYS A 163 10.05 -18.94 10.66
C LYS A 163 9.82 -20.25 11.41
N GLY A 164 9.16 -21.19 10.74
CA GLY A 164 9.07 -22.58 11.19
C GLY A 164 8.10 -22.85 12.35
N ASN A 165 7.18 -21.91 12.64
CA ASN A 165 6.12 -22.10 13.63
C ASN A 165 4.73 -21.91 13.01
N TYR A 166 3.71 -21.58 13.82
CA TYR A 166 2.33 -21.32 13.39
C TYR A 166 2.14 -20.19 12.34
N HIS A 167 3.21 -19.51 11.91
CA HIS A 167 3.20 -18.61 10.75
C HIS A 167 3.42 -19.32 9.40
N SER A 168 3.63 -20.64 9.39
CA SER A 168 3.77 -21.40 8.15
C SER A 168 2.50 -21.32 7.30
N SER A 169 2.61 -21.61 6.00
CA SER A 169 1.44 -21.63 5.10
C SER A 169 0.38 -22.66 5.48
N GLU A 170 0.73 -23.67 6.29
CA GLU A 170 -0.19 -24.66 6.80
C GLU A 170 -1.18 -24.05 7.81
N TYR A 171 -0.68 -23.20 8.71
CA TYR A 171 -1.45 -22.61 9.80
C TYR A 171 -1.97 -21.22 9.48
N ARG A 172 -1.13 -20.33 8.90
CA ARG A 172 -1.31 -18.88 8.88
C ARG A 172 -2.70 -18.43 8.41
N THR A 173 -3.21 -18.96 7.30
CA THR A 173 -4.52 -18.55 6.77
C THR A 173 -5.70 -19.25 7.44
N LYS A 174 -5.46 -20.24 8.30
CA LYS A 174 -6.47 -21.08 8.97
C LYS A 174 -6.58 -20.82 10.47
N VAL A 175 -5.67 -20.06 11.08
CA VAL A 175 -5.82 -19.66 12.49
C VAL A 175 -7.05 -18.76 12.61
N THR A 176 -8.02 -19.21 13.41
CA THR A 176 -9.27 -18.49 13.67
C THR A 176 -9.23 -17.74 14.99
N LYS A 177 -8.37 -18.18 15.92
CA LYS A 177 -8.21 -17.58 17.25
C LYS A 177 -6.76 -17.63 17.74
N ILE A 178 -6.29 -16.55 18.35
CA ILE A 178 -5.03 -16.49 19.09
C ILE A 178 -5.31 -16.13 20.55
N ILE A 179 -4.72 -16.87 21.49
CA ILE A 179 -4.89 -16.70 22.94
C ILE A 179 -3.51 -16.56 23.57
N THR A 180 -3.40 -15.71 24.60
CA THR A 180 -2.17 -15.61 25.40
C THR A 180 -2.44 -16.02 26.85
N LYS A 181 -1.51 -16.75 27.49
CA LYS A 181 -1.64 -17.23 28.88
C LYS A 181 -0.37 -16.98 29.68
N ASN A 182 -0.55 -16.61 30.95
CA ASN A 182 0.54 -16.38 31.92
C ASN A 182 0.99 -17.64 32.67
N VAL A 183 0.62 -18.82 32.19
CA VAL A 183 1.07 -20.10 32.73
C VAL A 183 1.28 -21.09 31.59
N ILE A 184 2.39 -21.83 31.64
CA ILE A 184 2.66 -22.90 30.68
C ILE A 184 1.82 -24.12 31.08
N SER A 185 0.68 -24.30 30.42
CA SER A 185 -0.21 -25.46 30.58
C SER A 185 -0.64 -25.96 29.20
N ILE A 186 0.04 -27.00 28.72
CA ILE A 186 -0.17 -27.57 27.37
C ILE A 186 -1.15 -28.74 27.46
N PRO A 187 -2.29 -28.72 26.75
CA PRO A 187 -3.23 -29.84 26.69
C PRO A 187 -2.60 -31.10 26.06
N ALA A 188 -3.17 -32.27 26.35
CA ALA A 188 -2.69 -33.54 25.78
C ALA A 188 -2.95 -33.66 24.27
N ASN A 189 -4.04 -33.06 23.77
CA ASN A 189 -4.54 -33.25 22.40
C ASN A 189 -4.24 -32.04 21.49
N ILE A 190 -3.02 -31.52 21.54
CA ILE A 190 -2.57 -30.48 20.61
C ILE A 190 -2.21 -31.05 19.24
N VAL A 191 -2.25 -30.22 18.20
CA VAL A 191 -1.80 -30.55 16.84
C VAL A 191 -0.28 -30.49 16.78
N GLU A 192 0.30 -29.37 17.21
CA GLU A 192 1.74 -29.12 17.19
C GLU A 192 2.10 -28.07 18.25
N LYS A 193 3.36 -28.08 18.70
CA LYS A 193 3.91 -27.08 19.62
C LYS A 193 5.26 -26.58 19.12
N TRP A 194 5.58 -25.34 19.50
CA TRP A 194 6.81 -24.66 19.15
C TRP A 194 7.35 -23.93 20.37
N ASP A 195 8.66 -23.98 20.54
CA ASP A 195 9.36 -23.01 21.36
C ASP A 195 9.46 -21.71 20.57
N VAL A 196 8.80 -20.66 21.08
CA VAL A 196 8.79 -19.33 20.46
C VAL A 196 9.51 -18.31 21.34
N SER A 197 10.29 -18.77 22.32
CA SER A 197 11.16 -17.91 23.10
C SER A 197 12.35 -17.43 22.26
N GLN A 198 12.79 -16.20 22.50
CA GLN A 198 13.98 -15.66 21.86
C GLN A 198 15.25 -16.45 22.22
N ALA A 199 15.30 -16.99 23.44
CA ALA A 199 16.41 -17.79 23.95
C ALA A 199 16.38 -19.25 23.46
N ASN A 200 15.28 -19.70 22.86
CA ASN A 200 15.03 -21.10 22.51
C ASN A 200 15.27 -22.03 23.72
N ASP A 201 14.70 -21.66 24.86
CA ASP A 201 14.83 -22.32 26.16
C ASP A 201 13.49 -22.82 26.73
N GLY A 202 12.41 -22.70 25.96
CA GLY A 202 11.05 -23.08 26.35
C GLY A 202 10.34 -22.11 27.29
N SER A 203 10.89 -20.91 27.55
CA SER A 203 10.26 -19.88 28.39
C SER A 203 8.98 -19.30 27.79
N VAL A 204 8.82 -19.38 26.47
CA VAL A 204 7.60 -19.03 25.74
C VAL A 204 7.26 -20.15 24.78
N ILE A 205 6.13 -20.81 24.97
CA ILE A 205 5.66 -21.90 24.13
C ILE A 205 4.42 -21.45 23.36
N ALA A 206 4.36 -21.74 22.07
CA ALA A 206 3.13 -21.67 21.30
C ALA A 206 2.66 -23.09 20.97
N TYR A 207 1.35 -23.31 20.92
CA TYR A 207 0.80 -24.58 20.46
C TYR A 207 -0.52 -24.38 19.72
N ALA A 208 -0.82 -25.30 18.80
CA ALA A 208 -2.02 -25.29 17.98
C ALA A 208 -3.01 -26.36 18.45
N GLU A 209 -4.30 -26.01 18.48
CA GLU A 209 -5.43 -26.90 18.68
C GLU A 209 -6.37 -26.80 17.47
N ASN A 210 -7.09 -27.87 17.14
CA ASN A 210 -8.15 -27.79 16.12
C ASN A 210 -9.31 -26.96 16.66
N ASP A 211 -9.86 -26.05 15.85
CA ASP A 211 -11.04 -25.25 16.23
C ASP A 211 -12.39 -25.99 16.04
N GLY A 212 -12.34 -27.24 15.57
CA GLY A 212 -13.50 -28.07 15.26
C GLY A 212 -14.15 -27.83 13.90
N ASN A 213 -13.71 -26.81 13.15
CA ASN A 213 -14.27 -26.37 11.86
C ASN A 213 -13.22 -26.30 10.74
N GLY A 214 -12.10 -27.03 10.88
CA GLY A 214 -11.01 -27.05 9.90
C GLY A 214 -10.01 -25.90 10.00
N GLY A 215 -10.12 -25.08 11.05
CA GLY A 215 -9.15 -24.06 11.42
C GLY A 215 -8.37 -24.40 12.70
N TYR A 216 -7.59 -23.44 13.17
CA TYR A 216 -6.72 -23.62 14.34
C TYR A 216 -6.91 -22.53 15.39
N ILE A 217 -6.78 -22.93 16.65
CA ILE A 217 -6.61 -22.03 17.80
C ILE A 217 -5.13 -22.09 18.19
N ILE A 218 -4.45 -20.95 18.19
CA ILE A 218 -3.08 -20.84 18.69
C ILE A 218 -3.10 -20.29 20.11
N THR A 219 -2.46 -20.99 21.03
CA THR A 219 -2.21 -20.47 22.38
C THR A 219 -0.72 -20.21 22.56
N ILE A 220 -0.36 -19.01 23.01
CA ILE A 220 1.01 -18.60 23.38
C ILE A 220 1.06 -18.50 24.90
N CYS A 221 1.94 -19.23 25.55
CA CYS A 221 2.04 -19.29 27.00
C CYS A 221 3.47 -19.13 27.52
N SER A 222 3.60 -18.47 28.66
CA SER A 222 4.84 -18.32 29.43
C SER A 222 4.54 -18.37 30.92
N ASP A 223 5.52 -18.59 31.79
CA ASP A 223 5.34 -18.47 33.24
C ASP A 223 5.43 -16.98 33.66
N GLY A 224 4.27 -16.31 33.70
CA GLY A 224 4.16 -14.85 33.81
C GLY A 224 3.97 -14.15 32.46
N LYS A 225 4.28 -12.85 32.40
CA LYS A 225 4.15 -12.02 31.20
C LYS A 225 5.08 -12.47 30.08
N THR A 226 4.62 -12.34 28.84
CA THR A 226 5.43 -12.54 27.64
C THR A 226 5.90 -11.17 27.12
N TYR A 227 7.20 -10.96 26.96
CA TYR A 227 7.77 -9.66 26.61
C TYR A 227 8.02 -9.53 25.11
N LEU A 228 7.59 -8.42 24.53
CA LEU A 228 7.88 -8.04 23.14
C LEU A 228 8.97 -6.95 23.13
N ASN A 229 10.24 -7.38 23.21
CA ASN A 229 11.40 -6.50 23.31
C ASN A 229 12.06 -6.28 21.93
N GLY A 230 11.80 -5.13 21.29
CA GLY A 230 12.38 -4.79 19.98
C GLY A 230 11.33 -4.63 18.87
N SER A 231 11.63 -5.10 17.66
CA SER A 231 10.75 -4.95 16.49
C SER A 231 9.98 -6.24 16.23
N TYR A 232 8.65 -6.17 16.24
CA TYR A 232 7.75 -7.31 15.99
C TYR A 232 6.88 -7.05 14.77
N ASN A 233 7.55 -6.70 13.67
CA ASN A 233 6.89 -6.41 12.41
C ASN A 233 6.15 -7.67 11.94
N SER A 234 4.93 -7.49 11.44
CA SER A 234 4.11 -8.55 10.86
C SER A 234 3.81 -9.76 11.78
N LEU A 235 3.98 -9.63 13.11
CA LEU A 235 3.78 -10.74 14.07
C LEU A 235 2.40 -11.39 13.98
N PHE A 236 1.35 -10.63 13.69
CA PHE A 236 0.01 -11.15 13.44
C PHE A 236 -0.45 -10.83 12.03
N SER A 237 0.47 -10.59 11.08
CA SER A 237 0.06 -10.26 9.72
C SER A 237 -0.48 -11.48 8.99
N SER A 238 -1.48 -11.24 8.13
CA SER A 238 -2.03 -12.17 7.14
C SER A 238 -2.65 -13.44 7.72
N PHE A 239 -3.00 -13.44 9.01
CA PHE A 239 -3.91 -14.42 9.58
C PHE A 239 -5.35 -14.09 9.13
N SER A 240 -5.66 -14.37 7.86
CA SER A 240 -6.87 -13.90 7.18
C SER A 240 -8.18 -14.43 7.77
N SER A 241 -8.14 -15.57 8.45
CA SER A 241 -9.28 -16.18 9.14
C SER A 241 -9.38 -15.81 10.63
N LEU A 242 -8.41 -15.04 11.14
CA LEU A 242 -8.36 -14.64 12.54
C LEU A 242 -9.55 -13.73 12.87
N SER A 243 -10.41 -14.20 13.77
CA SER A 243 -11.63 -13.49 14.19
C SER A 243 -11.58 -13.06 15.65
N GLN A 244 -10.74 -13.70 16.45
CA GLN A 244 -10.56 -13.41 17.87
C GLN A 244 -9.08 -13.44 18.22
N ILE A 245 -8.61 -12.44 18.97
CA ILE A 245 -7.25 -12.40 19.48
C ILE A 245 -7.22 -11.80 20.89
N ASP A 246 -6.56 -12.50 21.79
CA ASP A 246 -6.31 -12.06 23.16
C ASP A 246 -4.81 -11.83 23.35
N LEU A 247 -4.45 -10.57 23.62
CA LEU A 247 -3.07 -10.10 23.77
C LEU A 247 -2.75 -9.71 25.23
N SER A 248 -3.62 -10.04 26.18
CA SER A 248 -3.54 -9.57 27.56
C SER A 248 -2.29 -10.02 28.32
N ASN A 249 -1.64 -11.12 27.90
CA ASN A 249 -0.38 -11.55 28.52
C ASN A 249 0.88 -10.87 27.95
N PHE A 250 0.78 -10.09 26.88
CA PHE A 250 1.95 -9.40 26.36
C PHE A 250 2.31 -8.18 27.20
N ASP A 251 3.62 -7.95 27.36
CA ASP A 251 4.22 -6.68 27.74
C ASP A 251 4.89 -6.08 26.50
N THR A 252 4.50 -4.85 26.16
CA THR A 252 4.94 -4.15 24.94
C THR A 252 5.78 -2.91 25.24
N LYS A 253 6.19 -2.70 26.50
CA LYS A 253 6.91 -1.50 26.93
C LYS A 253 8.20 -1.25 26.14
N GLN A 254 8.87 -2.32 25.71
CA GLN A 254 10.11 -2.25 24.91
C GLN A 254 9.86 -2.46 23.41
N LEU A 255 8.61 -2.43 22.96
CA LEU A 255 8.26 -2.50 21.54
C LEU A 255 8.74 -1.22 20.84
N THR A 256 9.54 -1.39 19.79
CA THR A 256 10.13 -0.28 19.02
C THR A 256 9.53 -0.14 17.62
N SER A 257 8.93 -1.21 17.09
CA SER A 257 8.25 -1.22 15.80
C SER A 257 7.08 -2.21 15.81
N ALA A 258 5.93 -1.74 15.33
CA ALA A 258 4.69 -2.50 15.14
C ALA A 258 4.26 -2.53 13.67
N ASP A 259 5.23 -2.36 12.75
CA ASP A 259 4.98 -2.31 11.31
C ASP A 259 4.25 -3.58 10.82
N HIS A 260 3.09 -3.39 10.18
CA HIS A 260 2.18 -4.43 9.73
C HIS A 260 1.76 -5.45 10.80
N MET A 261 1.87 -5.14 12.09
CA MET A 261 1.69 -6.12 13.18
C MET A 261 0.36 -6.88 13.05
N PHE A 262 -0.75 -6.25 12.68
CA PHE A 262 -2.05 -6.90 12.43
C PHE A 262 -2.48 -6.84 10.96
N GLY A 263 -1.57 -6.48 10.05
CA GLY A 263 -1.92 -6.22 8.66
C GLY A 263 -2.46 -7.47 7.95
N LYS A 264 -3.56 -7.36 7.22
CA LYS A 264 -4.28 -8.42 6.49
C LYS A 264 -4.99 -9.44 7.39
N CYS A 265 -5.29 -9.09 8.64
CA CYS A 265 -6.25 -9.81 9.46
C CYS A 265 -7.70 -9.50 9.03
N SER A 266 -8.06 -9.90 7.81
CA SER A 266 -9.31 -9.52 7.14
C SER A 266 -10.59 -10.05 7.82
N SER A 267 -10.48 -10.98 8.78
CA SER A 267 -11.63 -11.50 9.54
C SER A 267 -11.82 -10.87 10.92
N LEU A 268 -10.88 -10.04 11.38
CA LEU A 268 -11.02 -9.34 12.66
C LEU A 268 -12.12 -8.27 12.56
N THR A 269 -13.06 -8.30 13.51
CA THR A 269 -14.12 -7.30 13.63
C THR A 269 -13.83 -6.26 14.70
N SER A 270 -13.08 -6.64 15.73
CA SER A 270 -12.58 -5.78 16.80
C SER A 270 -11.24 -6.29 17.31
N LEU A 271 -10.52 -5.42 18.04
CA LEU A 271 -9.23 -5.72 18.63
C LEU A 271 -9.10 -4.96 19.96
N ASN A 272 -8.72 -5.65 21.03
CA ASN A 272 -8.44 -5.01 22.33
C ASN A 272 -6.94 -4.75 22.47
N LEU A 273 -6.56 -3.46 22.59
CA LEU A 273 -5.18 -2.99 22.74
C LEU A 273 -4.97 -2.14 24.00
N GLU A 274 -5.85 -2.23 25.00
CA GLU A 274 -5.76 -1.42 26.22
C GLU A 274 -4.45 -1.65 27.00
N PHE A 275 -3.85 -2.83 26.86
CA PHE A 275 -2.59 -3.21 27.51
C PHE A 275 -1.34 -2.88 26.68
N PHE A 276 -1.48 -2.30 25.49
CA PHE A 276 -0.34 -1.94 24.65
C PHE A 276 0.29 -0.63 25.13
N ASP A 277 1.55 -0.69 25.57
CA ASP A 277 2.40 0.48 25.80
C ASP A 277 3.20 0.76 24.53
N THR A 278 2.83 1.83 23.81
CA THR A 278 3.49 2.23 22.57
C THR A 278 4.50 3.35 22.74
N THR A 279 4.88 3.69 23.98
CA THR A 279 5.75 4.84 24.31
C THR A 279 7.13 4.79 23.64
N ASN A 280 7.62 3.59 23.29
CA ASN A 280 8.90 3.39 22.60
C ASN A 280 8.77 3.07 21.11
N VAL A 281 7.55 2.96 20.58
CA VAL A 281 7.31 2.63 19.17
C VAL A 281 7.67 3.83 18.29
N THR A 282 8.48 3.55 17.28
CA THR A 282 8.93 4.54 16.28
C THR A 282 8.33 4.31 14.90
N ASP A 283 7.76 3.14 14.65
CA ASP A 283 7.13 2.77 13.38
C ASP A 283 5.81 2.03 13.62
N MET A 284 4.72 2.58 13.07
CA MET A 284 3.36 2.01 13.08
C MET A 284 2.83 1.83 11.65
N SER A 285 3.72 1.77 10.66
CA SER A 285 3.34 1.62 9.27
C SER A 285 2.49 0.37 9.08
N GLY A 286 1.37 0.46 8.36
CA GLY A 286 0.53 -0.68 8.04
C GLY A 286 -0.04 -1.46 9.24
N MET A 287 0.01 -0.93 10.47
CA MET A 287 -0.32 -1.71 11.68
C MET A 287 -1.68 -2.43 11.57
N PHE A 288 -2.68 -1.80 10.93
CA PHE A 288 -4.00 -2.36 10.65
C PHE A 288 -4.32 -2.45 9.15
N TYR A 289 -3.30 -2.40 8.29
CA TYR A 289 -3.44 -2.51 6.83
C TYR A 289 -4.37 -3.67 6.45
N GLY A 290 -5.37 -3.50 5.60
CA GLY A 290 -6.21 -4.57 5.08
C GLY A 290 -7.05 -5.31 6.12
N CYS A 291 -7.27 -4.74 7.31
CA CYS A 291 -8.22 -5.26 8.29
C CYS A 291 -9.66 -4.93 7.86
N THR A 292 -10.10 -5.46 6.72
CA THR A 292 -11.30 -5.01 5.99
C THR A 292 -12.61 -5.18 6.75
N LYS A 293 -12.71 -6.11 7.71
CA LYS A 293 -13.90 -6.31 8.57
C LYS A 293 -13.85 -5.57 9.90
N LEU A 294 -12.76 -4.87 10.22
CA LEU A 294 -12.61 -4.15 11.48
C LEU A 294 -13.63 -3.00 11.52
N THR A 295 -14.55 -3.03 12.48
CA THR A 295 -15.60 -2.00 12.62
C THR A 295 -15.28 -0.99 13.70
N TYR A 296 -14.47 -1.38 14.69
CA TYR A 296 -14.10 -0.57 15.84
C TYR A 296 -12.72 -0.97 16.36
N ILE A 297 -11.94 0.02 16.80
CA ILE A 297 -10.69 -0.18 17.51
C ILE A 297 -10.51 0.89 18.60
N ASN A 298 -10.15 0.45 19.80
CA ASN A 298 -9.81 1.34 20.91
C ASN A 298 -8.29 1.59 20.92
N LEU A 299 -7.89 2.85 20.75
CA LEU A 299 -6.48 3.28 20.72
C LEU A 299 -6.11 4.24 21.86
N ASN A 300 -6.95 4.36 22.89
CA ASN A 300 -6.77 5.36 23.95
C ASN A 300 -5.45 5.18 24.75
N SER A 301 -4.92 3.96 24.83
CA SER A 301 -3.63 3.65 25.49
C SER A 301 -2.41 4.09 24.68
N PHE A 302 -2.58 4.46 23.41
CA PHE A 302 -1.43 4.71 22.53
C PHE A 302 -0.72 6.02 22.86
N ASN A 303 0.60 5.97 22.88
CA ASN A 303 1.49 7.12 22.90
C ASN A 303 2.30 7.16 21.61
N THR A 304 1.93 8.05 20.70
CA THR A 304 2.54 8.12 19.37
C THR A 304 3.66 9.16 19.24
N ALA A 305 4.10 9.78 20.35
CA ALA A 305 5.03 10.91 20.31
C ALA A 305 6.39 10.60 19.65
N LYS A 306 6.84 9.33 19.67
CA LYS A 306 8.09 8.88 19.04
C LYS A 306 7.90 8.30 17.63
N VAL A 307 6.66 8.12 17.18
CA VAL A 307 6.34 7.51 15.89
C VAL A 307 6.77 8.43 14.75
N ARG A 308 7.60 7.90 13.85
CA ARG A 308 8.13 8.60 12.67
C ARG A 308 7.39 8.26 11.38
N SER A 309 6.80 7.06 11.30
CA SER A 309 6.01 6.62 10.15
C SER A 309 4.65 6.07 10.58
N MET A 310 3.60 6.54 9.93
CA MET A 310 2.23 6.03 10.03
C MET A 310 1.68 5.68 8.64
N GLN A 311 2.57 5.43 7.67
CA GLN A 311 2.17 5.08 6.31
C GLN A 311 1.27 3.85 6.34
N TYR A 312 0.19 3.85 5.56
CA TYR A 312 -0.73 2.72 5.46
C TYR A 312 -1.41 2.27 6.77
N MET A 313 -1.32 3.02 7.89
CA MET A 313 -1.69 2.52 9.22
C MET A 313 -3.12 1.93 9.27
N PHE A 314 -4.08 2.55 8.57
CA PHE A 314 -5.46 2.09 8.42
C PHE A 314 -5.85 1.83 6.96
N TYR A 315 -4.87 1.64 6.08
CA TYR A 315 -5.12 1.36 4.66
C TYR A 315 -6.10 0.18 4.52
N ASP A 316 -7.15 0.34 3.73
CA ASP A 316 -8.18 -0.66 3.44
C ASP A 316 -8.85 -1.25 4.70
N CYS A 317 -8.98 -0.45 5.76
CA CYS A 317 -9.90 -0.73 6.87
C CYS A 317 -11.35 -0.39 6.46
N ALA A 318 -11.84 -1.05 5.40
CA ALA A 318 -13.07 -0.67 4.70
C ALA A 318 -14.32 -0.60 5.58
N ASN A 319 -14.44 -1.45 6.62
CA ASN A 319 -15.60 -1.44 7.51
C ASN A 319 -15.50 -0.51 8.74
N LEU A 320 -14.37 0.20 8.90
CA LEU A 320 -14.17 1.09 10.03
C LEU A 320 -15.08 2.32 9.87
N SER A 321 -16.03 2.49 10.79
CA SER A 321 -17.05 3.55 10.70
C SER A 321 -16.72 4.79 11.52
N SER A 322 -15.89 4.62 12.56
CA SER A 322 -15.37 5.68 13.40
C SER A 322 -14.04 5.27 14.02
N ILE A 323 -13.21 6.25 14.36
CA ILE A 323 -11.95 6.04 15.08
C ILE A 323 -11.64 7.25 15.95
N ASN A 324 -11.22 7.01 17.20
CA ASN A 324 -10.76 8.07 18.10
C ASN A 324 -9.23 8.20 18.01
N LEU A 325 -8.75 9.37 17.58
CA LEU A 325 -7.32 9.70 17.45
C LEU A 325 -6.92 10.92 18.31
N SER A 326 -7.76 11.30 19.28
CA SER A 326 -7.53 12.51 20.09
C SER A 326 -6.24 12.46 20.92
N ASN A 327 -5.76 11.29 21.28
CA ASN A 327 -4.50 11.06 22.01
C ASN A 327 -3.25 11.04 21.10
N PHE A 328 -3.40 11.13 19.78
CA PHE A 328 -2.26 11.02 18.87
C PHE A 328 -1.41 12.29 18.90
N ASN A 329 -0.10 12.12 19.12
CA ASN A 329 0.91 13.15 18.92
C ASN A 329 1.74 12.82 17.68
N THR A 330 1.44 13.48 16.55
CA THR A 330 2.11 13.21 15.27
C THR A 330 3.31 14.12 15.00
N SER A 331 3.83 14.84 16.02
CA SER A 331 4.92 15.82 15.85
C SER A 331 6.25 15.24 15.33
N SER A 332 6.47 13.92 15.49
CA SER A 332 7.63 13.21 14.98
C SER A 332 7.41 12.56 13.61
N VAL A 333 6.18 12.55 13.09
CA VAL A 333 5.81 11.85 11.86
C VAL A 333 6.36 12.58 10.64
N ILE A 334 7.02 11.82 9.76
CA ILE A 334 7.64 12.30 8.51
C ILE A 334 6.76 11.98 7.30
N SER A 335 6.01 10.88 7.34
CA SER A 335 5.15 10.45 6.23
C SER A 335 3.79 9.96 6.74
N MET A 336 2.73 10.45 6.09
CA MET A 336 1.33 10.06 6.32
C MET A 336 0.71 9.47 5.04
N ASP A 337 1.57 8.96 4.15
CA ASP A 337 1.12 8.35 2.90
C ASP A 337 0.10 7.23 3.16
N ASP A 338 -1.01 7.25 2.43
CA ASP A 338 -2.01 6.20 2.40
C ASP A 338 -2.66 5.89 3.77
N MET A 339 -2.49 6.74 4.78
CA MET A 339 -2.81 6.43 6.19
C MET A 339 -4.27 5.98 6.39
N PHE A 340 -5.22 6.58 5.67
CA PHE A 340 -6.64 6.25 5.69
C PHE A 340 -7.17 5.80 4.32
N GLU A 341 -6.30 5.48 3.36
CA GLU A 341 -6.79 5.10 2.03
C GLU A 341 -7.73 3.88 2.14
N GLY A 342 -8.86 3.90 1.44
CA GLY A 342 -9.79 2.77 1.42
C GLY A 342 -10.63 2.60 2.69
N CYS A 343 -10.54 3.52 3.67
CA CYS A 343 -11.46 3.61 4.81
C CYS A 343 -12.87 4.07 4.38
N SER A 344 -13.52 3.29 3.52
CA SER A 344 -14.71 3.67 2.75
C SER A 344 -15.97 3.94 3.59
N ARG A 345 -16.03 3.45 4.83
CA ARG A 345 -17.13 3.69 5.78
C ARG A 345 -16.88 4.79 6.81
N LEU A 346 -15.68 5.40 6.86
CA LEU A 346 -15.46 6.56 7.73
C LEU A 346 -16.30 7.74 7.23
N SER A 347 -17.26 8.16 8.04
CA SER A 347 -18.18 9.27 7.72
C SER A 347 -17.72 10.62 8.27
N SER A 348 -16.90 10.58 9.33
CA SER A 348 -16.23 11.72 9.94
C SER A 348 -14.88 11.28 10.50
N LEU A 349 -13.96 12.24 10.61
CA LEU A 349 -12.62 12.01 11.15
C LEU A 349 -12.15 13.26 11.89
N ASN A 350 -11.82 13.11 13.17
CA ASN A 350 -11.29 14.20 13.97
C ASN A 350 -9.76 14.16 13.98
N LEU A 351 -9.13 15.18 13.40
CA LEU A 351 -7.67 15.33 13.26
C LEU A 351 -7.13 16.57 13.98
N SER A 352 -7.87 17.13 14.94
CA SER A 352 -7.46 18.37 15.63
C SER A 352 -6.15 18.22 16.42
N SER A 353 -5.80 17.01 16.86
CA SER A 353 -4.55 16.70 17.56
C SER A 353 -3.33 16.54 16.64
N PHE A 354 -3.52 16.47 15.32
CA PHE A 354 -2.43 16.18 14.40
C PHE A 354 -1.48 17.38 14.26
N ILE A 355 -0.19 17.12 14.43
CA ILE A 355 0.91 18.07 14.26
C ILE A 355 1.71 17.66 13.02
N THR A 356 1.42 18.27 11.87
CA THR A 356 2.01 17.84 10.58
C THR A 356 3.25 18.61 10.16
N SER A 357 3.83 19.42 11.04
CA SER A 357 4.93 20.34 10.69
C SER A 357 6.20 19.67 10.15
N ARG A 358 6.41 18.37 10.41
CA ARG A 358 7.53 17.58 9.89
C ARG A 358 7.17 16.67 8.70
N VAL A 359 5.90 16.63 8.31
CA VAL A 359 5.43 15.73 7.27
C VAL A 359 5.94 16.22 5.91
N ILE A 360 6.56 15.31 5.17
CA ILE A 360 7.13 15.55 3.84
C ILE A 360 6.19 15.03 2.74
N SER A 361 5.36 14.02 3.05
CA SER A 361 4.49 13.36 2.07
C SER A 361 3.12 13.03 2.67
N MET A 362 2.07 13.35 1.91
CA MET A 362 0.65 13.09 2.23
C MET A 362 -0.06 12.43 1.04
N ARG A 363 0.67 11.62 0.26
CA ARG A 363 0.11 10.98 -0.93
C ARG A 363 -1.00 10.02 -0.51
N TYR A 364 -2.11 9.98 -1.25
CA TYR A 364 -3.23 9.06 -1.00
C TYR A 364 -3.86 9.13 0.40
N MET A 365 -3.51 10.10 1.26
CA MET A 365 -3.80 10.04 2.70
C MET A 365 -5.27 9.76 3.04
N PHE A 366 -6.20 10.30 2.24
CA PHE A 366 -7.65 10.11 2.38
C PHE A 366 -8.30 9.48 1.12
N ALA A 367 -7.51 8.92 0.20
CA ALA A 367 -8.03 8.34 -1.02
C ALA A 367 -9.07 7.26 -0.72
N GLN A 368 -10.13 7.17 -1.53
CA GLN A 368 -11.22 6.21 -1.37
C GLN A 368 -11.93 6.23 -0.01
N CYS A 369 -11.80 7.32 0.78
CA CYS A 369 -12.65 7.58 1.94
C CYS A 369 -14.06 8.02 1.48
N SER A 370 -14.77 7.12 0.81
CA SER A 370 -15.97 7.42 0.04
C SER A 370 -17.16 7.92 0.85
N SER A 371 -17.19 7.68 2.17
CA SER A 371 -18.26 8.15 3.06
C SER A 371 -17.95 9.47 3.77
N LEU A 372 -16.73 10.01 3.67
CA LEU A 372 -16.39 11.28 4.31
C LEU A 372 -17.19 12.40 3.65
N THR A 373 -17.99 13.11 4.45
CA THR A 373 -18.83 14.22 3.97
C THR A 373 -18.18 15.58 4.13
N THR A 374 -17.38 15.74 5.19
CA THR A 374 -16.56 16.92 5.51
C THR A 374 -15.26 16.47 6.16
N LEU A 375 -14.25 17.35 6.14
CA LEU A 375 -12.98 17.10 6.83
C LEU A 375 -12.39 18.43 7.30
N ASN A 376 -12.08 18.52 8.60
CA ASN A 376 -11.42 19.69 9.17
C ASN A 376 -9.90 19.47 9.20
N LEU A 377 -9.17 20.24 8.40
CA LEU A 377 -7.71 20.19 8.29
C LEU A 377 -7.03 21.48 8.78
N SER A 378 -7.71 22.30 9.58
CA SER A 378 -7.18 23.60 10.05
C SER A 378 -5.91 23.49 10.89
N SER A 379 -5.67 22.35 11.55
CA SER A 379 -4.45 22.07 12.33
C SER A 379 -3.23 21.75 11.45
N PHE A 380 -3.43 21.50 10.15
CA PHE A 380 -2.35 21.02 9.28
C PHE A 380 -1.40 22.18 8.93
N ASN A 381 -0.12 21.97 9.23
CA ASN A 381 0.98 22.74 8.67
C ASN A 381 1.63 21.92 7.54
N THR A 382 1.43 22.35 6.29
CA THR A 382 1.94 21.63 5.11
C THR A 382 3.21 22.24 4.52
N SER A 383 3.87 23.17 5.23
CA SER A 383 5.02 23.92 4.69
C SER A 383 6.21 23.05 4.25
N ASN A 384 6.36 21.85 4.81
CA ASN A 384 7.41 20.90 4.44
C ASN A 384 6.95 19.81 3.45
N VAL A 385 5.65 19.78 3.11
CA VAL A 385 5.09 18.75 2.22
C VAL A 385 5.57 18.98 0.79
N ARG A 386 6.03 17.91 0.15
CA ARG A 386 6.54 17.89 -1.22
C ARG A 386 5.61 17.19 -2.21
N SER A 387 4.78 16.25 -1.74
CA SER A 387 3.81 15.56 -2.58
C SER A 387 2.43 15.47 -1.92
N MET A 388 1.41 15.78 -2.71
CA MET A 388 -0.02 15.69 -2.39
C MET A 388 -0.77 14.89 -3.46
N GLU A 389 -0.07 14.01 -4.20
CA GLU A 389 -0.63 13.11 -5.20
C GLU A 389 -1.85 12.36 -4.62
N GLU A 390 -2.99 12.42 -5.33
CA GLU A 390 -4.19 11.62 -5.03
C GLU A 390 -4.74 11.77 -3.60
N MET A 391 -4.38 12.83 -2.86
CA MET A 391 -4.68 12.97 -1.42
C MET A 391 -6.16 12.78 -1.06
N PHE A 392 -7.09 13.22 -1.94
CA PHE A 392 -8.53 13.09 -1.78
C PHE A 392 -9.21 12.31 -2.91
N ARG A 393 -8.46 11.49 -3.66
CA ARG A 393 -9.02 10.70 -4.76
C ARG A 393 -10.23 9.90 -4.30
N ASP A 394 -11.30 9.86 -5.08
CA ASP A 394 -12.50 9.05 -4.81
C ASP A 394 -13.16 9.33 -3.45
N CYS A 395 -12.95 10.52 -2.84
CA CYS A 395 -13.77 11.02 -1.74
C CYS A 395 -15.16 11.44 -2.25
N ILE A 396 -15.92 10.49 -2.79
CA ILE A 396 -17.14 10.75 -3.57
C ILE A 396 -18.24 11.46 -2.79
N SER A 397 -18.29 11.36 -1.46
CA SER A 397 -19.31 12.01 -0.61
C SER A 397 -18.89 13.40 -0.10
N LEU A 398 -17.63 13.79 -0.28
CA LEU A 398 -17.10 15.05 0.22
C LEU A 398 -17.77 16.21 -0.52
N TYR A 399 -18.58 17.01 0.18
CA TYR A 399 -19.36 18.07 -0.47
C TYR A 399 -18.71 19.46 -0.37
N SER A 400 -17.84 19.67 0.62
CA SER A 400 -17.06 20.90 0.78
C SER A 400 -15.71 20.65 1.43
N LEU A 401 -14.71 21.43 1.04
CA LEU A 401 -13.37 21.39 1.62
C LEU A 401 -12.73 22.78 1.56
N SER A 402 -12.14 23.22 2.68
CA SER A 402 -11.34 24.44 2.75
C SER A 402 -9.90 24.07 3.05
N LEU A 403 -8.97 24.52 2.19
CA LEU A 403 -7.53 24.27 2.32
C LEU A 403 -6.75 25.60 2.46
N THR A 404 -7.41 26.64 2.98
CA THR A 404 -6.83 27.98 3.09
C THR A 404 -5.56 28.05 3.95
N ASN A 405 -5.39 27.13 4.91
CA ASN A 405 -4.19 27.01 5.74
C ASN A 405 -3.04 26.23 5.07
N PHE A 406 -3.25 25.62 3.91
CA PHE A 406 -2.22 24.85 3.24
C PHE A 406 -1.17 25.79 2.63
N ASN A 407 0.08 25.60 3.02
CA ASN A 407 1.24 26.13 2.33
C ASN A 407 1.76 25.07 1.35
N THR A 408 1.59 25.31 0.05
CA THR A 408 1.98 24.36 -1.01
C THR A 408 3.28 24.77 -1.73
N SER A 409 4.02 25.76 -1.22
CA SER A 409 5.21 26.34 -1.89
C SER A 409 6.37 25.36 -2.11
N ASN A 410 6.36 24.21 -1.45
CA ASN A 410 7.33 23.13 -1.62
C ASN A 410 6.77 21.91 -2.36
N VAL A 411 5.49 21.91 -2.73
CA VAL A 411 4.84 20.79 -3.42
C VAL A 411 5.26 20.77 -4.89
N THR A 412 5.69 19.60 -5.36
CA THR A 412 6.09 19.38 -6.77
C THR A 412 5.07 18.58 -7.56
N LYS A 413 4.18 17.85 -6.90
CA LYS A 413 3.19 16.97 -7.55
C LYS A 413 1.82 17.08 -6.87
N MET A 414 0.79 17.27 -7.70
CA MET A 414 -0.62 17.44 -7.30
C MET A 414 -1.56 16.68 -8.25
N ASP A 415 -1.04 15.72 -9.02
CA ASP A 415 -1.86 14.91 -9.92
C ASP A 415 -2.94 14.15 -9.15
N ALA A 416 -4.13 14.12 -9.78
CA ALA A 416 -5.34 13.48 -9.28
C ALA A 416 -5.73 13.81 -7.81
N MET A 417 -5.26 14.94 -7.26
CA MET A 417 -5.49 15.32 -5.84
C MET A 417 -6.97 15.31 -5.44
N PHE A 418 -7.88 15.72 -6.34
CA PHE A 418 -9.34 15.71 -6.15
C PHE A 418 -10.06 14.84 -7.20
N TYR A 419 -9.37 13.85 -7.77
CA TYR A 419 -9.96 12.99 -8.79
C TYR A 419 -11.21 12.29 -8.25
N ASN A 420 -12.29 12.39 -9.00
CA ASN A 420 -13.60 11.81 -8.73
C ASN A 420 -14.20 12.20 -7.36
N CYS A 421 -13.88 13.39 -6.83
CA CYS A 421 -14.64 14.01 -5.73
C CYS A 421 -16.02 14.49 -6.22
N SER A 422 -16.87 13.56 -6.66
CA SER A 422 -18.05 13.84 -7.48
C SER A 422 -19.16 14.61 -6.77
N ASN A 423 -19.22 14.62 -5.42
CA ASN A 423 -20.15 15.47 -4.67
C ASN A 423 -19.60 16.86 -4.30
N LEU A 424 -18.33 17.16 -4.60
CA LEU A 424 -17.69 18.41 -4.19
C LEU A 424 -18.34 19.60 -4.89
N ARG A 425 -18.91 20.52 -4.10
CA ARG A 425 -19.57 21.74 -4.60
C ARG A 425 -18.73 22.99 -4.36
N ASN A 426 -17.98 23.01 -3.26
CA ASN A 426 -17.17 24.16 -2.84
C ASN A 426 -15.76 23.69 -2.50
N LEU A 427 -14.77 24.27 -3.18
CA LEU A 427 -13.35 24.00 -2.96
C LEU A 427 -12.59 25.32 -2.88
N ASN A 428 -12.09 25.68 -1.69
CA ASN A 428 -11.26 26.87 -1.54
C ASN A 428 -9.76 26.50 -1.51
N ILE A 429 -9.09 26.79 -2.62
CA ILE A 429 -7.66 26.56 -2.87
C ILE A 429 -6.90 27.84 -3.23
N THR A 430 -7.44 29.00 -2.85
CA THR A 430 -6.87 30.31 -3.20
C THR A 430 -5.51 30.60 -2.56
N SER A 431 -5.13 29.83 -1.54
CA SER A 431 -3.82 29.88 -0.87
C SER A 431 -2.72 29.09 -1.59
N PHE A 432 -3.06 28.29 -2.61
CA PHE A 432 -2.10 27.39 -3.25
C PHE A 432 -1.04 28.20 -4.01
N ASN A 433 0.22 27.98 -3.65
CA ASN A 433 1.39 28.34 -4.44
C ASN A 433 1.83 27.12 -5.24
N THR A 434 1.68 27.17 -6.56
CA THR A 434 1.99 26.04 -7.46
C THR A 434 3.29 26.23 -8.25
N THR A 435 4.12 27.21 -7.90
CA THR A 435 5.33 27.59 -8.65
C THR A 435 6.32 26.44 -8.88
N LYS A 436 6.32 25.42 -8.02
CA LYS A 436 7.19 24.23 -8.14
C LYS A 436 6.50 22.99 -8.71
N VAL A 437 5.19 23.06 -8.96
CA VAL A 437 4.41 21.90 -9.40
C VAL A 437 4.74 21.57 -10.85
N THR A 438 5.01 20.30 -11.12
CA THR A 438 5.36 19.79 -12.46
C THR A 438 4.28 18.91 -13.08
N ASP A 439 3.39 18.34 -12.25
CA ASP A 439 2.31 17.43 -12.65
C ASP A 439 0.98 17.87 -12.01
N MET A 440 0.00 18.19 -12.85
CA MET A 440 -1.38 18.53 -12.48
C MET A 440 -2.39 17.65 -13.25
N SER A 441 -1.93 16.53 -13.81
CA SER A 441 -2.79 15.63 -14.56
C SER A 441 -3.96 15.16 -13.70
N SER A 442 -5.17 15.19 -14.27
CA SER A 442 -6.41 14.75 -13.64
C SER A 442 -6.77 15.41 -12.29
N MET A 443 -6.14 16.54 -11.91
CA MET A 443 -6.24 17.13 -10.57
C MET A 443 -7.69 17.35 -10.10
N PHE A 444 -8.59 17.77 -10.98
CA PHE A 444 -10.01 17.99 -10.71
C PHE A 444 -10.94 17.07 -11.52
N SER A 445 -10.39 16.07 -12.21
CA SER A 445 -11.16 15.16 -13.06
C SER A 445 -12.29 14.51 -12.27
N GLY A 446 -13.51 14.49 -12.81
CA GLY A 446 -14.68 13.90 -12.17
C GLY A 446 -15.29 14.71 -11.00
N CYS A 447 -14.83 15.94 -10.75
CA CYS A 447 -15.48 16.89 -9.83
C CYS A 447 -16.83 17.40 -10.41
N SER A 448 -17.74 16.47 -10.69
CA SER A 448 -18.92 16.70 -11.53
C SER A 448 -19.96 17.67 -10.93
N LYS A 449 -19.92 17.93 -9.62
CA LYS A 449 -20.81 18.90 -8.95
C LYS A 449 -20.21 20.29 -8.75
N LEU A 450 -18.95 20.51 -9.10
CA LEU A 450 -18.29 21.80 -8.97
C LEU A 450 -18.85 22.78 -10.01
N THR A 451 -19.33 23.94 -9.58
CA THR A 451 -19.91 24.96 -10.47
C THR A 451 -18.94 26.08 -10.81
N GLU A 452 -18.00 26.36 -9.90
CA GLU A 452 -16.97 27.39 -10.02
C GLU A 452 -15.65 26.91 -9.39
N LEU A 453 -14.53 27.43 -9.88
CA LEU A 453 -13.21 27.15 -9.32
C LEU A 453 -12.30 28.37 -9.49
N ASN A 454 -11.77 28.87 -8.38
CA ASN A 454 -10.86 30.01 -8.40
C ASN A 454 -9.40 29.54 -8.49
N LEU A 455 -8.78 29.75 -9.66
CA LEU A 455 -7.39 29.37 -9.96
C LEU A 455 -6.43 30.57 -10.02
N ARG A 456 -6.81 31.75 -9.49
CA ARG A 456 -6.00 32.96 -9.63
C ARG A 456 -4.58 32.83 -9.06
N SER A 457 -4.38 32.00 -8.04
CA SER A 457 -3.06 31.80 -7.42
C SER A 457 -2.15 30.81 -8.17
N PHE A 458 -2.67 30.13 -9.19
CA PHE A 458 -1.91 29.09 -9.89
C PHE A 458 -0.87 29.71 -10.83
N ASP A 459 0.38 29.30 -10.64
CA ASP A 459 1.47 29.42 -11.59
C ASP A 459 1.75 28.05 -12.20
N THR A 460 1.58 27.92 -13.51
CA THR A 460 1.80 26.65 -14.23
C THR A 460 3.07 26.64 -15.07
N SER A 461 3.97 27.61 -14.91
CA SER A 461 5.19 27.77 -15.73
C SER A 461 6.19 26.61 -15.64
N ASN A 462 6.07 25.75 -14.62
CA ASN A 462 6.85 24.53 -14.44
C ASN A 462 6.08 23.24 -14.74
N VAL A 463 4.79 23.32 -15.03
CA VAL A 463 3.95 22.16 -15.29
C VAL A 463 4.24 21.58 -16.67
N THR A 464 4.43 20.26 -16.72
CA THR A 464 4.73 19.49 -17.94
C THR A 464 3.60 18.56 -18.37
N LYS A 465 2.71 18.21 -17.43
CA LYS A 465 1.56 17.32 -17.62
C LYS A 465 0.28 17.95 -17.08
N MET A 466 -0.74 18.03 -17.93
CA MET A 466 -2.06 18.61 -17.62
C MET A 466 -3.21 17.79 -18.19
N ASP A 467 -2.94 16.55 -18.59
CA ASP A 467 -3.92 15.64 -19.18
C ASP A 467 -5.13 15.49 -18.25
N ALA A 468 -6.32 15.57 -18.82
CA ALA A 468 -7.60 15.41 -18.15
C ALA A 468 -7.81 16.29 -16.89
N MET A 469 -7.09 17.41 -16.73
CA MET A 469 -7.12 18.23 -15.51
C MET A 469 -8.54 18.61 -15.04
N PHE A 470 -9.46 18.90 -15.96
CA PHE A 470 -10.87 19.22 -15.70
C PHE A 470 -11.84 18.24 -16.35
N TYR A 471 -11.39 17.05 -16.73
CA TYR A 471 -12.23 16.04 -17.39
C TYR A 471 -13.48 15.73 -16.56
N ARG A 472 -14.66 15.73 -17.18
CA ARG A 472 -15.96 15.49 -16.52
C ARG A 472 -16.26 16.39 -15.31
N CYS A 473 -15.77 17.63 -15.32
CA CYS A 473 -16.28 18.70 -14.45
C CYS A 473 -17.63 19.20 -14.99
N ASN A 474 -18.64 18.32 -14.99
CA ASN A 474 -19.88 18.48 -15.76
C ASN A 474 -20.61 19.81 -15.52
N ARG A 475 -20.62 20.31 -14.27
CA ARG A 475 -21.36 21.51 -13.86
C ARG A 475 -20.56 22.81 -13.90
N LEU A 476 -19.29 22.76 -14.29
CA LEU A 476 -18.43 23.94 -14.33
C LEU A 476 -18.91 24.89 -15.43
N GLN A 477 -19.37 26.09 -15.06
CA GLN A 477 -20.00 27.03 -16.00
C GLN A 477 -19.02 27.96 -16.70
N SER A 478 -17.94 28.32 -16.00
CA SER A 478 -16.85 29.17 -16.49
C SER A 478 -15.55 28.84 -15.74
N LEU A 479 -14.42 29.16 -16.36
CA LEU A 479 -13.10 28.95 -15.77
C LEU A 479 -12.14 30.06 -16.22
N SER A 480 -11.47 30.72 -15.27
CA SER A 480 -10.44 31.71 -15.59
C SER A 480 -9.06 31.06 -15.65
N LEU A 481 -8.42 31.15 -16.81
CA LEU A 481 -7.12 30.53 -17.11
C LEU A 481 -6.04 31.56 -17.50
N THR A 482 -6.23 32.84 -17.14
CA THR A 482 -5.35 33.94 -17.58
C THR A 482 -3.90 33.79 -17.11
N ASN A 483 -3.67 33.10 -15.99
CA ASN A 483 -2.34 32.89 -15.42
C ASN A 483 -1.66 31.60 -15.89
N PHE A 484 -2.32 30.80 -16.74
CA PHE A 484 -1.76 29.55 -17.22
C PHE A 484 -0.68 29.80 -18.28
N ASN A 485 0.52 29.32 -17.98
CA ASN A 485 1.62 29.15 -18.91
C ASN A 485 1.73 27.67 -19.27
N THR A 486 1.43 27.32 -20.52
CA THR A 486 1.46 25.93 -21.00
C THR A 486 2.68 25.60 -21.88
N SER A 487 3.68 26.48 -21.91
CA SER A 487 4.83 26.37 -22.82
C SER A 487 5.68 25.09 -22.65
N LYS A 488 5.61 24.42 -21.50
CA LYS A 488 6.33 23.15 -21.22
C LYS A 488 5.45 21.91 -21.36
N VAL A 489 4.16 22.07 -21.63
CA VAL A 489 3.19 20.96 -21.72
C VAL A 489 3.38 20.23 -23.05
N ARG A 490 3.41 18.89 -22.99
CA ARG A 490 3.55 18.02 -24.17
C ARG A 490 2.24 17.36 -24.60
N SER A 491 1.34 17.12 -23.66
CA SER A 491 0.04 16.51 -23.92
C SER A 491 -1.07 17.32 -23.24
N MET A 492 -2.17 17.51 -23.97
CA MET A 492 -3.40 18.18 -23.51
C MET A 492 -4.61 17.27 -23.70
N ASP A 493 -4.40 15.94 -23.59
CA ASP A 493 -5.46 14.95 -23.77
C ASP A 493 -6.63 15.23 -22.83
N SER A 494 -7.83 15.33 -23.38
CA SER A 494 -9.10 15.37 -22.65
C SER A 494 -9.19 16.47 -21.57
N MET A 495 -8.37 17.52 -21.65
CA MET A 495 -8.19 18.50 -20.56
C MET A 495 -9.51 19.11 -20.07
N PHE A 496 -10.45 19.37 -20.99
CA PHE A 496 -11.78 19.91 -20.69
C PHE A 496 -12.92 18.97 -21.12
N ALA A 497 -12.61 17.74 -21.55
CA ALA A 497 -13.63 16.84 -22.07
C ALA A 497 -14.72 16.55 -21.04
N GLY A 498 -15.99 16.61 -21.43
CA GLY A 498 -17.14 16.37 -20.57
C GLY A 498 -17.49 17.55 -19.64
N CYS A 499 -16.91 18.74 -19.82
CA CYS A 499 -17.40 19.95 -19.16
C CYS A 499 -18.72 20.42 -19.81
N LEU A 500 -19.81 19.70 -19.54
CA LEU A 500 -21.10 19.83 -20.24
C LEU A 500 -21.71 21.24 -20.13
N ASP A 501 -21.62 21.85 -18.94
CA ASP A 501 -22.22 23.15 -18.63
C ASP A 501 -21.32 24.35 -18.96
N LEU A 502 -20.11 24.12 -19.49
CA LEU A 502 -19.16 25.19 -19.80
C LEU A 502 -19.68 26.02 -20.98
N THR A 503 -19.99 27.30 -20.73
CA THR A 503 -20.58 28.19 -21.75
C THR A 503 -19.54 29.05 -22.47
N SER A 504 -18.41 29.33 -21.81
CA SER A 504 -17.30 30.10 -22.35
C SER A 504 -15.98 29.58 -21.76
N LEU A 505 -14.92 29.66 -22.56
CA LEU A 505 -13.58 29.26 -22.15
C LEU A 505 -12.55 30.12 -22.89
N ASN A 506 -11.73 30.85 -22.14
CA ASN A 506 -10.63 31.63 -22.72
C ASN A 506 -9.32 30.84 -22.63
N VAL A 507 -8.83 30.37 -23.77
CA VAL A 507 -7.55 29.65 -23.92
C VAL A 507 -6.47 30.48 -24.63
N SER A 508 -6.66 31.79 -24.77
CA SER A 508 -5.71 32.67 -25.51
C SER A 508 -4.32 32.73 -24.90
N SER A 509 -4.18 32.44 -23.60
CA SER A 509 -2.88 32.35 -22.90
C SER A 509 -2.09 31.08 -23.23
N PHE A 510 -2.70 30.09 -23.88
CA PHE A 510 -2.06 28.80 -24.10
C PHE A 510 -0.97 28.89 -25.16
N ASN A 511 0.23 28.40 -24.85
CA ASN A 511 1.31 28.16 -25.79
C ASN A 511 1.40 26.67 -26.08
N THR A 512 0.89 26.25 -27.24
CA THR A 512 0.85 24.83 -27.64
C THR A 512 2.02 24.40 -28.53
N SER A 513 3.05 25.24 -28.69
CA SER A 513 4.19 24.98 -29.61
C SER A 513 5.06 23.75 -29.26
N ASN A 514 4.88 23.19 -28.05
CA ASN A 514 5.53 21.95 -27.61
C ASN A 514 4.58 20.76 -27.47
N VAL A 515 3.29 20.96 -27.73
CA VAL A 515 2.28 19.90 -27.62
C VAL A 515 2.39 18.97 -28.83
N THR A 516 2.42 17.67 -28.56
CA THR A 516 2.41 16.60 -29.56
C THR A 516 1.07 15.86 -29.62
N GLU A 517 0.31 15.88 -28.52
CA GLU A 517 -0.95 15.15 -28.39
C GLU A 517 -2.03 16.04 -27.76
N MET A 518 -3.20 16.12 -28.41
CA MET A 518 -4.38 16.83 -27.91
C MET A 518 -5.71 16.12 -28.27
N PRO A 519 -5.80 14.78 -28.19
CA PRO A 519 -7.07 14.10 -28.44
C PRO A 519 -8.14 14.57 -27.45
N SER A 520 -9.38 14.64 -27.93
CA SER A 520 -10.57 14.92 -27.11
C SER A 520 -10.51 16.18 -26.23
N MET A 521 -9.59 17.13 -26.46
CA MET A 521 -9.32 18.24 -25.52
C MET A 521 -10.59 19.00 -25.07
N PHE A 522 -11.55 19.19 -25.98
CA PHE A 522 -12.83 19.86 -25.73
C PHE A 522 -14.04 18.94 -25.95
N SER A 523 -13.85 17.61 -25.98
CA SER A 523 -14.93 16.71 -26.35
C SER A 523 -16.11 16.79 -25.38
N ASN A 524 -17.34 16.89 -25.87
CA ASN A 524 -18.57 17.03 -25.12
C ASN A 524 -18.63 18.30 -24.25
N CYS A 525 -17.96 19.39 -24.65
CA CYS A 525 -18.27 20.74 -24.16
C CYS A 525 -19.56 21.25 -24.82
N ASN A 526 -20.68 20.60 -24.51
CA ASN A 526 -21.94 20.72 -25.26
C ASN A 526 -22.46 22.16 -25.35
N ASN A 527 -22.30 22.96 -24.29
CA ASN A 527 -22.83 24.32 -24.19
C ASN A 527 -21.84 25.41 -24.63
N LEU A 528 -20.64 25.04 -25.10
CA LEU A 528 -19.64 26.00 -25.57
C LEU A 528 -20.08 26.58 -26.92
N LYS A 529 -20.29 27.90 -26.99
CA LYS A 529 -20.83 28.58 -28.19
C LYS A 529 -19.75 29.06 -29.16
N SER A 530 -18.60 29.46 -28.62
CA SER A 530 -17.44 29.93 -29.37
C SER A 530 -16.16 29.55 -28.63
N LEU A 531 -15.06 29.45 -29.39
CA LEU A 531 -13.74 29.14 -28.84
C LEU A 531 -12.66 29.84 -29.68
N ASN A 532 -11.86 30.70 -29.06
CA ASN A 532 -10.75 31.38 -29.74
C ASN A 532 -9.49 30.51 -29.65
N LEU A 533 -9.02 30.03 -30.80
CA LEU A 533 -7.84 29.16 -30.95
C LEU A 533 -6.66 29.84 -31.68
N SER A 534 -6.69 31.17 -31.84
CA SER A 534 -5.66 31.91 -32.58
C SER A 534 -4.23 31.76 -32.03
N SER A 535 -4.09 31.48 -30.73
CA SER A 535 -2.79 31.23 -30.09
C SER A 535 -2.23 29.82 -30.30
N PHE A 536 -3.02 28.90 -30.86
CA PHE A 536 -2.61 27.49 -30.98
C PHE A 536 -1.59 27.32 -32.12
N ASN A 537 -0.45 26.70 -31.80
CA ASN A 537 0.53 26.20 -32.76
C ASN A 537 0.51 24.68 -32.75
N THR A 538 -0.12 24.08 -33.77
CA THR A 538 -0.27 22.61 -33.88
C THR A 538 0.81 21.94 -34.73
N SER A 539 1.88 22.64 -35.13
CA SER A 539 2.93 22.12 -36.04
C SER A 539 3.73 20.90 -35.54
N LYS A 540 3.59 20.54 -34.26
CA LYS A 540 4.16 19.33 -33.66
C LYS A 540 3.13 18.25 -33.35
N VAL A 541 1.84 18.55 -33.46
CA VAL A 541 0.76 17.65 -33.09
C VAL A 541 0.69 16.48 -34.08
N THR A 542 0.61 15.27 -33.55
CA THR A 542 0.45 14.02 -34.31
C THR A 542 -0.93 13.41 -34.09
N ILE A 543 -1.56 13.64 -32.93
CA ILE A 543 -2.85 13.07 -32.54
C ILE A 543 -3.81 14.18 -32.08
N MET A 544 -4.96 14.29 -32.76
CA MET A 544 -6.05 15.23 -32.41
C MET A 544 -7.44 14.61 -32.61
N TRP A 545 -7.55 13.28 -32.56
CA TRP A 545 -8.84 12.58 -32.68
C TRP A 545 -9.87 13.13 -31.69
N GLY A 546 -11.09 13.36 -32.16
CA GLY A 546 -12.22 13.78 -31.32
C GLY A 546 -12.07 15.13 -30.62
N MET A 547 -11.11 16.00 -31.00
CA MET A 547 -10.81 17.23 -30.26
C MET A 547 -12.04 18.11 -29.95
N PHE A 548 -12.98 18.21 -30.89
CA PHE A 548 -14.23 18.97 -30.74
C PHE A 548 -15.48 18.08 -30.72
N LYS A 549 -15.33 16.75 -30.65
CA LYS A 549 -16.44 15.80 -30.67
C LYS A 549 -17.49 16.16 -29.62
N GLY A 550 -18.74 16.37 -30.00
CA GLY A 550 -19.86 16.64 -29.11
C GLY A 550 -19.97 18.10 -28.68
N CYS A 551 -19.17 19.02 -29.22
CA CYS A 551 -19.34 20.47 -29.01
C CYS A 551 -20.59 20.97 -29.77
N SER A 552 -21.77 20.53 -29.35
CA SER A 552 -23.00 20.64 -30.12
C SER A 552 -23.48 22.07 -30.30
N SER A 553 -23.10 23.01 -29.42
CA SER A 553 -23.48 24.43 -29.50
C SER A 553 -22.47 25.33 -30.23
N LEU A 554 -21.32 24.81 -30.68
CA LEU A 554 -20.37 25.61 -31.46
C LEU A 554 -21.00 25.99 -32.81
N THR A 555 -21.03 27.29 -33.11
CA THR A 555 -21.66 27.82 -34.33
C THR A 555 -20.64 28.14 -35.44
N GLU A 556 -19.45 28.53 -35.02
CA GLU A 556 -18.28 28.83 -35.85
C GLU A 556 -17.00 28.37 -35.12
N LEU A 557 -15.95 28.10 -35.90
CA LEU A 557 -14.65 27.74 -35.38
C LEU A 557 -13.56 28.18 -36.36
N ASP A 558 -12.69 29.10 -35.91
CA ASP A 558 -11.52 29.51 -36.68
C ASP A 558 -10.35 28.56 -36.40
N LEU A 559 -9.90 27.88 -37.45
CA LEU A 559 -8.79 26.92 -37.44
C LEU A 559 -7.61 27.38 -38.31
N SER A 560 -7.56 28.66 -38.69
CA SER A 560 -6.52 29.19 -39.58
C SER A 560 -5.10 29.06 -39.03
N SER A 561 -4.93 29.01 -37.71
CA SER A 561 -3.65 28.79 -37.03
C SER A 561 -3.15 27.34 -37.08
N PHE A 562 -4.00 26.38 -37.47
CA PHE A 562 -3.65 24.97 -37.40
C PHE A 562 -2.69 24.56 -38.53
N ASN A 563 -1.69 23.76 -38.18
CA ASN A 563 -0.81 23.06 -39.11
C ASN A 563 -0.92 21.55 -38.84
N THR A 564 -1.59 20.83 -39.75
CA THR A 564 -1.85 19.39 -39.58
C THR A 564 -0.85 18.49 -40.32
N SER A 565 0.25 19.04 -40.87
CA SER A 565 1.22 18.28 -41.70
C SER A 565 1.94 17.12 -40.99
N LYS A 566 1.81 17.02 -39.66
CA LYS A 566 2.31 15.89 -38.85
C LYS A 566 1.22 15.00 -38.27
N VAL A 567 -0.04 15.37 -38.43
CA VAL A 567 -1.17 14.64 -37.86
C VAL A 567 -1.34 13.32 -38.60
N THR A 568 -1.40 12.23 -37.84
CA THR A 568 -1.69 10.88 -38.33
C THR A 568 -3.09 10.41 -37.92
N SER A 569 -3.64 10.96 -36.83
CA SER A 569 -4.96 10.62 -36.30
C SER A 569 -5.82 11.86 -36.05
N MET A 570 -6.92 11.97 -36.81
CA MET A 570 -7.91 13.06 -36.71
C MET A 570 -9.36 12.58 -36.97
N GLY A 571 -9.64 11.28 -36.79
CA GLY A 571 -11.02 10.78 -36.83
C GLY A 571 -11.90 11.50 -35.79
N GLU A 572 -13.21 11.51 -36.04
CA GLU A 572 -14.22 12.10 -35.14
C GLU A 572 -14.00 13.57 -34.76
N LEU A 573 -13.12 14.30 -35.45
CA LEU A 573 -12.67 15.64 -35.04
C LEU A 573 -13.82 16.61 -34.73
N PHE A 574 -14.91 16.54 -35.52
CA PHE A 574 -16.10 17.37 -35.40
C PHE A 574 -17.38 16.57 -35.17
N THR A 575 -17.30 15.28 -34.82
CA THR A 575 -18.46 14.42 -34.52
C THR A 575 -19.47 15.16 -33.64
N SER A 576 -20.74 15.19 -34.05
CA SER A 576 -21.84 15.80 -33.30
C SER A 576 -21.70 17.30 -33.01
N CYS A 577 -20.92 18.04 -33.80
CA CYS A 577 -20.92 19.52 -33.80
C CYS A 577 -22.18 20.05 -34.53
N ARG A 578 -23.34 19.80 -33.92
CA ARG A 578 -24.67 19.97 -34.55
C ARG A 578 -24.99 21.40 -34.97
N SER A 579 -24.48 22.42 -34.28
CA SER A 579 -24.73 23.83 -34.59
C SER A 579 -23.71 24.47 -35.55
N LEU A 580 -22.65 23.76 -35.95
CA LEU A 580 -21.62 24.32 -36.81
C LEU A 580 -22.19 24.58 -38.21
N THR A 581 -22.17 25.83 -38.66
CA THR A 581 -22.79 26.22 -39.94
C THR A 581 -21.79 26.31 -41.09
N LYS A 582 -20.54 26.64 -40.77
CA LYS A 582 -19.41 26.79 -41.70
C LYS A 582 -18.13 26.33 -41.05
N LEU A 583 -17.20 25.84 -41.87
CA LEU A 583 -15.88 25.42 -41.42
C LEU A 583 -14.87 25.59 -42.56
N ASN A 584 -13.78 26.32 -42.30
CA ASN A 584 -12.68 26.47 -43.24
C ASN A 584 -11.56 25.49 -42.89
N LEU A 585 -11.27 24.57 -43.80
CA LEU A 585 -10.21 23.54 -43.67
C LEU A 585 -9.16 23.63 -44.78
N SER A 586 -9.05 24.76 -45.47
CA SER A 586 -8.13 24.94 -46.60
C SER A 586 -6.65 24.77 -46.22
N ASN A 587 -6.30 25.01 -44.94
CA ASN A 587 -4.96 24.83 -44.38
C ASN A 587 -4.66 23.40 -43.91
N PHE A 588 -5.62 22.48 -43.94
CA PHE A 588 -5.41 21.11 -43.47
C PHE A 588 -4.61 20.30 -44.51
N ASP A 589 -3.45 19.81 -44.09
CA ASP A 589 -2.69 18.76 -44.76
C ASP A 589 -3.04 17.40 -44.12
N THR A 590 -3.67 16.52 -44.90
CA THR A 590 -4.07 15.17 -44.49
C THR A 590 -3.17 14.07 -45.04
N SER A 591 -2.03 14.40 -45.67
CA SER A 591 -1.15 13.46 -46.39
C SER A 591 -0.56 12.33 -45.53
N LYS A 592 -0.63 12.45 -44.20
CA LYS A 592 -0.17 11.44 -43.23
C LYS A 592 -1.32 10.75 -42.48
N VAL A 593 -2.56 11.17 -42.70
CA VAL A 593 -3.74 10.62 -42.02
C VAL A 593 -4.11 9.29 -42.65
N THR A 594 -4.39 8.30 -41.80
CA THR A 594 -4.80 6.95 -42.25
C THR A 594 -6.29 6.67 -42.06
N SER A 595 -6.97 7.46 -41.22
CA SER A 595 -8.40 7.33 -40.92
C SER A 595 -9.07 8.69 -40.77
N LEU A 596 -10.17 8.87 -41.51
CA LEU A 596 -11.12 9.98 -41.40
C LEU A 596 -12.48 9.49 -40.84
N TYR A 597 -12.46 8.36 -40.13
CA TYR A 597 -13.64 7.75 -39.52
C TYR A 597 -14.50 8.78 -38.80
N SER A 598 -15.79 8.83 -39.16
CA SER A 598 -16.80 9.66 -38.50
C SER A 598 -16.46 11.14 -38.33
N MET A 599 -15.56 11.72 -39.13
CA MET A 599 -15.04 13.08 -38.90
C MET A 599 -16.11 14.17 -38.73
N PHE A 600 -17.21 14.08 -39.48
CA PHE A 600 -18.33 15.03 -39.47
C PHE A 600 -19.68 14.39 -39.15
N ILE A 601 -19.71 13.17 -38.58
CA ILE A 601 -21.00 12.54 -38.23
C ILE A 601 -21.85 13.50 -37.39
N ASP A 602 -23.17 13.54 -37.61
CA ASP A 602 -24.12 14.41 -36.89
C ASP A 602 -23.84 15.94 -37.01
N CYS A 603 -23.02 16.41 -37.96
CA CYS A 603 -22.85 17.84 -38.24
C CYS A 603 -24.04 18.40 -39.05
N SER A 604 -25.23 18.36 -38.45
CA SER A 604 -26.50 18.56 -39.15
C SER A 604 -26.75 19.99 -39.64
N SER A 605 -25.99 21.00 -39.19
CA SER A 605 -26.14 22.40 -39.65
C SER A 605 -25.15 22.81 -40.75
N LEU A 606 -24.15 21.98 -41.07
CA LEU A 606 -23.24 22.27 -42.17
C LEU A 606 -23.98 22.20 -43.50
N THR A 607 -23.76 23.19 -44.36
CA THR A 607 -24.39 23.29 -45.69
C THR A 607 -23.41 23.04 -46.83
N GLU A 608 -22.15 23.41 -46.64
CA GLU A 608 -21.06 23.21 -47.58
C GLU A 608 -19.77 22.85 -46.86
N LEU A 609 -18.91 22.05 -47.50
CA LEU A 609 -17.56 21.75 -47.05
C LEU A 609 -16.60 21.79 -48.24
N ASP A 610 -15.59 22.65 -48.16
CA ASP A 610 -14.46 22.61 -49.08
C ASP A 610 -13.31 21.79 -48.49
N LEU A 611 -13.13 20.58 -49.02
CA LEU A 611 -12.07 19.64 -48.66
C LEU A 611 -11.06 19.48 -49.79
N SER A 612 -10.94 20.46 -50.70
CA SER A 612 -10.02 20.40 -51.84
C SER A 612 -8.53 20.40 -51.45
N SER A 613 -8.20 20.70 -50.19
CA SER A 613 -6.86 20.55 -49.61
C SER A 613 -6.55 19.11 -49.20
N PHE A 614 -7.55 18.24 -49.04
CA PHE A 614 -7.35 16.91 -48.46
C PHE A 614 -6.61 15.98 -49.43
N ASN A 615 -5.39 15.59 -49.03
CA ASN A 615 -4.67 14.47 -49.63
C ASN A 615 -5.02 13.20 -48.87
N THR A 616 -5.85 12.34 -49.47
CA THR A 616 -6.32 11.11 -48.85
C THR A 616 -5.61 9.85 -49.36
N SER A 617 -4.46 10.00 -50.04
CA SER A 617 -3.70 8.86 -50.61
C SER A 617 -3.28 7.80 -49.58
N LYS A 618 -3.21 8.12 -48.28
CA LYS A 618 -2.93 7.15 -47.20
C LYS A 618 -4.15 6.74 -46.39
N VAL A 619 -5.31 7.33 -46.65
CA VAL A 619 -6.54 7.06 -45.91
C VAL A 619 -7.08 5.70 -46.33
N THR A 620 -7.34 4.84 -45.35
CA THR A 620 -7.91 3.51 -45.54
C THR A 620 -9.35 3.39 -45.02
N GLU A 621 -9.76 4.34 -44.18
CA GLU A 621 -11.01 4.32 -43.42
C GLU A 621 -11.71 5.69 -43.52
N MET A 622 -12.94 5.67 -44.05
CA MET A 622 -13.85 6.82 -44.20
C MET A 622 -15.29 6.50 -43.77
N SER A 623 -15.51 5.40 -43.05
CA SER A 623 -16.85 4.99 -42.62
C SER A 623 -17.51 6.09 -41.79
N SER A 624 -18.80 6.30 -42.07
CA SER A 624 -19.65 7.30 -41.41
C SER A 624 -19.16 8.75 -41.46
N MET A 625 -18.20 9.09 -42.33
CA MET A 625 -17.56 10.42 -42.35
C MET A 625 -18.55 11.59 -42.40
N PHE A 626 -19.64 11.47 -43.17
CA PHE A 626 -20.69 12.50 -43.33
C PHE A 626 -22.08 12.02 -42.91
N LYS A 627 -22.15 10.94 -42.13
CA LYS A 627 -23.44 10.37 -41.70
C LYS A 627 -24.25 11.41 -40.91
N ASN A 628 -25.55 11.50 -41.18
CA ASN A 628 -26.50 12.45 -40.58
C ASN A 628 -26.16 13.94 -40.81
N CYS A 629 -25.36 14.27 -41.82
CA CYS A 629 -25.17 15.65 -42.28
C CYS A 629 -26.36 16.12 -43.14
N ASN A 630 -27.55 16.20 -42.54
CA ASN A 630 -28.83 16.33 -43.26
C ASN A 630 -28.94 17.61 -44.14
N ASN A 631 -28.24 18.69 -43.77
CA ASN A 631 -28.26 19.96 -44.49
C ASN A 631 -27.08 20.15 -45.46
N LEU A 632 -26.15 19.20 -45.51
CA LEU A 632 -24.98 19.30 -46.37
C LEU A 632 -25.39 19.13 -47.83
N ARG A 633 -25.13 20.16 -48.66
CA ARG A 633 -25.51 20.23 -50.07
C ARG A 633 -24.31 20.13 -51.00
N THR A 634 -23.14 20.60 -50.58
CA THR A 634 -21.94 20.55 -51.42
C THR A 634 -20.74 20.08 -50.63
N VAL A 635 -19.99 19.12 -51.19
CA VAL A 635 -18.68 18.71 -50.68
C VAL A 635 -17.68 18.76 -51.84
N ASN A 636 -16.60 19.52 -51.67
CA ASN A 636 -15.52 19.59 -52.65
C ASN A 636 -14.36 18.66 -52.26
N LEU A 637 -14.15 17.59 -53.03
CA LEU A 637 -13.10 16.59 -52.84
C LEU A 637 -12.19 16.51 -54.06
N ASN A 638 -11.98 17.62 -54.78
CA ASN A 638 -11.26 17.62 -56.05
C ASN A 638 -9.85 16.98 -55.95
N LYS A 639 -9.09 17.18 -54.86
CA LYS A 639 -7.75 16.55 -54.73
C LYS A 639 -7.73 15.19 -54.02
N ALA A 640 -8.88 14.68 -53.57
CA ALA A 640 -8.93 13.42 -52.84
C ALA A 640 -8.48 12.24 -53.72
N ASP A 641 -7.93 11.22 -53.06
CA ASP A 641 -7.53 9.94 -53.62
C ASP A 641 -8.19 8.81 -52.81
N PHE A 642 -8.96 7.97 -53.48
CA PHE A 642 -9.74 6.90 -52.87
C PHE A 642 -9.13 5.51 -53.05
N THR A 643 -7.98 5.39 -53.72
CA THR A 643 -7.38 4.10 -54.12
C THR A 643 -7.10 3.15 -52.95
N ASN A 644 -6.77 3.71 -51.78
CA ASN A 644 -6.47 2.93 -50.57
C ASN A 644 -7.65 2.79 -49.61
N VAL A 645 -8.81 3.38 -49.91
CA VAL A 645 -9.99 3.36 -49.04
C VAL A 645 -10.66 1.99 -49.12
N THR A 646 -10.59 1.23 -48.02
CA THR A 646 -11.14 -0.13 -47.93
C THR A 646 -12.35 -0.23 -47.01
N ARG A 647 -12.55 0.75 -46.12
CA ARG A 647 -13.69 0.84 -45.20
C ARG A 647 -14.40 2.17 -45.38
N TYR A 648 -15.64 2.12 -45.82
CA TYR A 648 -16.45 3.30 -46.19
C TYR A 648 -17.94 3.10 -45.85
N TYR A 649 -18.25 2.23 -44.88
CA TYR A 649 -19.64 1.90 -44.53
C TYR A 649 -20.36 3.14 -44.00
N HIS A 650 -21.61 3.32 -44.44
CA HIS A 650 -22.48 4.40 -43.98
C HIS A 650 -21.91 5.82 -44.21
N MET A 651 -20.96 6.01 -45.13
CA MET A 651 -20.23 7.28 -45.32
C MET A 651 -21.17 8.48 -45.51
N PHE A 652 -22.28 8.29 -46.22
CA PHE A 652 -23.25 9.33 -46.56
C PHE A 652 -24.66 9.08 -46.00
N ASP A 653 -24.85 8.09 -45.12
CA ASP A 653 -26.16 7.76 -44.54
C ASP A 653 -26.89 9.01 -44.03
N ASN A 654 -28.17 9.14 -44.38
CA ASN A 654 -29.02 10.29 -44.05
C ASN A 654 -28.52 11.65 -44.58
N THR A 655 -27.66 11.69 -45.58
CA THR A 655 -27.48 12.89 -46.42
C THR A 655 -28.57 12.94 -47.50
N SER A 656 -28.85 14.14 -48.03
CA SER A 656 -29.84 14.31 -49.10
C SER A 656 -29.51 15.51 -49.99
N ASN A 657 -29.75 15.35 -51.29
CA ASN A 657 -29.44 16.36 -52.32
C ASN A 657 -27.99 16.84 -52.26
N LEU A 658 -27.05 15.90 -52.03
CA LEU A 658 -25.63 16.20 -51.89
C LEU A 658 -24.94 16.21 -53.26
N THR A 659 -24.27 17.29 -53.62
CA THR A 659 -23.36 17.33 -54.77
C THR A 659 -21.92 17.19 -54.32
N ILE A 660 -21.24 16.15 -54.80
CA ILE A 660 -19.82 15.91 -54.52
C ILE A 660 -18.99 16.24 -55.77
N LYS A 661 -17.97 17.08 -55.60
CA LYS A 661 -17.02 17.47 -56.65
C LYS A 661 -15.73 16.65 -56.55
N VAL A 662 -15.28 16.04 -57.64
CA VAL A 662 -14.08 15.17 -57.69
C VAL A 662 -13.17 15.50 -58.90
N LYS A 663 -11.91 15.04 -58.91
CA LYS A 663 -10.94 15.30 -60.01
C LYS A 663 -11.13 14.49 -61.28
N ASP A 664 -11.62 13.25 -61.16
CA ASP A 664 -11.55 12.29 -62.24
C ASP A 664 -12.71 11.31 -62.24
N GLU A 665 -12.85 10.60 -63.36
CA GLU A 665 -13.90 9.65 -63.60
C GLU A 665 -13.84 8.44 -62.64
N ALA A 666 -12.64 8.01 -62.24
CA ALA A 666 -12.48 6.89 -61.30
C ALA A 666 -13.07 7.25 -59.93
N SER A 667 -12.77 8.44 -59.43
CA SER A 667 -13.33 8.97 -58.18
C SER A 667 -14.84 9.18 -58.29
N ARG A 668 -15.32 9.62 -59.46
CA ARG A 668 -16.76 9.80 -59.72
C ARG A 668 -17.52 8.49 -59.61
N ILE A 669 -17.03 7.43 -60.26
CA ILE A 669 -17.64 6.10 -60.24
C ILE A 669 -17.62 5.52 -58.82
N PHE A 670 -16.48 5.61 -58.12
CA PHE A 670 -16.32 5.11 -56.76
C PHE A 670 -17.32 5.77 -55.79
N LEU A 671 -17.39 7.10 -55.77
CA LEU A 671 -18.31 7.80 -54.86
C LEU A 671 -19.76 7.69 -55.30
N ALA A 672 -20.09 7.62 -56.60
CA ALA A 672 -21.46 7.44 -57.04
C ALA A 672 -22.05 6.10 -56.57
N TYR A 673 -21.22 5.04 -56.54
CA TYR A 673 -21.61 3.75 -55.98
C TYR A 673 -21.96 3.83 -54.48
N ILE A 674 -21.21 4.63 -53.71
CA ILE A 674 -21.40 4.77 -52.26
C ILE A 674 -22.57 5.74 -51.95
N LEU A 675 -22.68 6.84 -52.70
CA LEU A 675 -23.69 7.89 -52.51
C LEU A 675 -25.09 7.43 -52.92
N GLN A 676 -25.20 6.56 -53.92
CA GLN A 676 -26.47 6.04 -54.43
C GLN A 676 -27.48 7.17 -54.73
N ASN A 677 -28.70 7.07 -54.19
CA ASN A 677 -29.79 8.01 -54.43
C ASN A 677 -29.73 9.28 -53.55
N GLN A 678 -28.67 9.47 -52.77
CA GLN A 678 -28.56 10.62 -51.85
C GLN A 678 -28.06 11.90 -52.53
N GLY A 679 -27.61 11.83 -53.78
CA GLY A 679 -27.06 12.98 -54.46
C GLY A 679 -26.40 12.69 -55.81
N THR A 680 -25.53 13.60 -56.24
CA THR A 680 -24.81 13.54 -57.51
C THR A 680 -23.32 13.73 -57.31
N VAL A 681 -22.51 13.05 -58.13
CA VAL A 681 -21.06 13.22 -58.16
C VAL A 681 -20.66 13.81 -59.52
N VAL A 682 -19.95 14.94 -59.50
CA VAL A 682 -19.55 15.71 -60.69
C VAL A 682 -18.04 15.89 -60.73
N ILE A 683 -17.48 15.89 -61.93
CA ILE A 683 -16.05 16.21 -62.13
C ILE A 683 -15.93 17.73 -62.15
N ALA A 684 -15.01 18.26 -61.33
CA ALA A 684 -14.81 19.69 -61.10
C ALA A 684 -13.90 20.37 -62.13
#